data_AF-A0AAP2RA22-F1
#
_entry.id   AF-A0AAP2RA22-F1
#
_cell.length_a   1.000
_cell.length_b   1.000
_cell.length_c   1.000
_cell.angle_alpha   90.00
_cell.angle_beta   90.00
_cell.angle_gamma   90.00
#
_symmetry.space_group_name_H-M   'P 1'
#
loop_
_entity.id
_entity.type
_entity.pdbx_description
1 polymer ?
#
loop_
_entity_poly.entity_id
_entity_poly.type
_entity_poly.pdbx_seq_one_letter_code
_entity_poly.pdbx_strand_id
1 'polypeptide(L)'
;MPRFWRFAIFVLLMQAFASVAILTDMPLARQILGFVCFVFMLGLVTIPLLKLKKISKGEILIFSTGIGLVGIMVIGFIVNSLYPFIEAPLSTIPMLVALNLYMAGAVLYGLITKADSPLDIIPPETADEDEEINKIGLKEIIYWALIIAFPAMAIAGTWIINTSSSNIVLMAMILLVGITFIALLLDKKAPDGLLSLFILSASASLLFMYSLRSFYLLGFDIHGEYYAFEMTLANFHWSIENYNHIYNTCLSITILPTVLFSLLNIPGEYIYKLIFQILFSIMPFAVYLFFKDKTGTRIAFLSAFFMMSHFMFIYQMPSLLRQEISILLFILAMYILFTDRIKDKGGYALFTIFSAGTVVSHYTTSFIFVVLLLGTLFLSKYMQLNRINFDRNITGKLALGVILMVLIWHGLITKITLAAAVNFLIYSLQSLNSVIIGNDVPSASSAGIRLDNSIESMIPVIISGGISTLSKLFVAIGVIYVTASALLFKYNQMNRDEMPSFLKRLSRDDLYRFFNLNEKWARFGTEYLLASIFLLLLLFISILVPFVSQGYNFERLYMQSLVFLAPMCVLGVLAIIRSLRLNLSIRHVTTFTAIIIVIFFLGQTGFTYEVFGVDESISLNADTDGGYLVYPQEIQSATWLESSEMPSSVFADNYASLRLWSYAGIPRGYGYDRGVYPMDTQHLSFHGAKNELINSYVYLSHYNVDTGLIFDGYDSSNRGRAELEDFVLLNKMDIVYDNGGSAVLKTSGRYL
;
A
#
# COMPACT_ATOMS: atom_id res chain seq x y z
N MET A 1 6.60 -15.74 40.07
CA MET A 1 6.98 -16.11 38.69
C MET A 1 7.41 -14.85 37.96
N PRO A 2 8.64 -14.78 37.41
CA PRO A 2 9.10 -13.61 36.65
C PRO A 2 8.15 -13.27 35.49
N ARG A 3 8.09 -12.01 35.08
CA ARG A 3 7.16 -11.56 34.01
C ARG A 3 7.40 -12.29 32.68
N PHE A 4 8.66 -12.54 32.31
CA PHE A 4 8.98 -13.33 31.12
C PHE A 4 8.44 -14.76 31.18
N TRP A 5 8.45 -15.40 32.35
CA TRP A 5 7.89 -16.75 32.52
C TRP A 5 6.37 -16.76 32.31
N ARG A 6 5.65 -15.74 32.76
CA ARG A 6 4.20 -15.59 32.49
C ARG A 6 3.95 -15.38 30.99
N PHE A 7 4.78 -14.56 30.35
CA PHE A 7 4.74 -14.36 28.90
C PHE A 7 4.99 -15.67 28.14
N ALA A 8 6.00 -16.45 28.54
CA ALA A 8 6.30 -17.76 27.96
C ALA A 8 5.10 -18.72 28.05
N ILE A 9 4.48 -18.85 29.23
CA ILE A 9 3.28 -19.68 29.40
C ILE A 9 2.14 -19.18 28.51
N PHE A 10 1.90 -17.87 28.47
CA PHE A 10 0.85 -17.30 27.63
C PHE A 10 1.04 -17.63 26.15
N VAL A 11 2.28 -17.51 25.64
CA VAL A 11 2.63 -17.88 24.26
C VAL A 11 2.34 -19.36 24.01
N LEU A 12 2.83 -20.26 24.87
CA LEU A 12 2.65 -21.71 24.71
C LEU A 12 1.16 -22.12 24.76
N LEU A 13 0.36 -21.48 25.63
CA LEU A 13 -1.08 -21.70 25.67
C LEU A 13 -1.76 -21.20 24.40
N MET A 14 -1.42 -20.01 23.92
CA MET A 14 -1.95 -19.48 22.66
C MET A 14 -1.62 -20.39 21.47
N GLN A 15 -0.40 -20.92 21.41
CA GLN A 15 0.00 -21.91 20.40
C GLN A 15 -0.83 -23.19 20.49
N ALA A 16 -1.02 -23.72 21.70
CA ALA A 16 -1.82 -24.92 21.91
C ALA A 16 -3.27 -24.71 21.46
N PHE A 17 -3.90 -23.62 21.89
CA PHE A 17 -5.28 -23.29 21.49
C PHE A 17 -5.43 -23.04 19.99
N ALA A 18 -4.51 -22.28 19.38
CA ALA A 18 -4.52 -22.05 17.94
C ALA A 18 -4.32 -23.35 17.16
N SER A 19 -3.38 -24.20 17.60
CA SER A 19 -3.11 -25.49 16.96
C SER A 19 -4.30 -26.44 17.08
N VAL A 20 -4.96 -26.51 18.23
CA VAL A 20 -6.20 -27.30 18.39
C VAL A 20 -7.29 -26.77 17.48
N ALA A 21 -7.53 -25.46 17.45
CA ALA A 21 -8.54 -24.85 16.58
C ALA A 21 -8.28 -25.11 15.08
N ILE A 22 -7.01 -25.10 14.65
CA ILE A 22 -6.61 -25.39 13.27
C ILE A 22 -6.77 -26.88 12.94
N LEU A 23 -6.29 -27.77 13.79
CA LEU A 23 -6.31 -29.22 13.56
C LEU A 23 -7.72 -29.82 13.64
N THR A 24 -8.61 -29.20 14.41
CA THR A 24 -10.02 -29.63 14.55
C THR A 24 -10.98 -28.80 13.68
N ASP A 25 -10.45 -27.87 12.88
CA ASP A 25 -11.19 -26.97 12.00
C ASP A 25 -12.36 -26.24 12.67
N MET A 26 -12.13 -25.71 13.89
CA MET A 26 -13.16 -24.99 14.65
C MET A 26 -13.53 -23.67 13.94
N PRO A 27 -14.76 -23.49 13.44
CA PRO A 27 -15.15 -22.27 12.75
C PRO A 27 -14.99 -21.04 13.63
N LEU A 28 -14.58 -19.93 13.04
CA LEU A 28 -14.24 -18.64 13.67
C LEU A 28 -13.00 -18.69 14.58
N ALA A 29 -12.88 -19.69 15.45
CA ALA A 29 -11.73 -19.87 16.33
C ALA A 29 -10.46 -20.13 15.53
N ARG A 30 -10.51 -20.96 14.48
CA ARG A 30 -9.39 -21.20 13.55
C ARG A 30 -8.89 -19.90 12.93
N GLN A 31 -9.80 -19.07 12.41
CA GLN A 31 -9.46 -17.81 11.74
C GLN A 31 -8.89 -16.79 12.73
N ILE A 32 -9.57 -16.54 13.85
CA ILE A 32 -9.15 -15.52 14.82
C ILE A 32 -7.87 -15.95 15.55
N LEU A 33 -7.84 -17.14 16.13
CA LEU A 33 -6.68 -17.61 16.89
C LEU A 33 -5.49 -17.88 15.98
N GLY A 34 -5.71 -18.46 14.79
CA GLY A 34 -4.65 -18.65 13.79
C GLY A 34 -4.04 -17.33 13.35
N PHE A 35 -4.86 -16.32 13.04
CA PHE A 35 -4.38 -14.99 12.65
C PHE A 35 -3.60 -14.32 13.79
N VAL A 36 -4.18 -14.24 14.99
CA VAL A 36 -3.52 -13.60 16.14
C VAL A 36 -2.22 -14.33 16.52
N CYS A 37 -2.21 -15.67 16.48
CA CYS A 37 -1.03 -16.46 16.84
C CYS A 37 0.10 -16.31 15.82
N PHE A 38 -0.18 -16.42 14.52
CA PHE A 38 0.89 -16.49 13.53
C PHE A 38 1.25 -15.16 12.88
N VAL A 39 0.35 -14.17 12.87
CA VAL A 39 0.66 -12.82 12.37
C VAL A 39 1.20 -11.93 13.48
N PHE A 40 0.54 -11.87 14.64
CA PHE A 40 0.94 -10.95 15.71
C PHE A 40 1.90 -11.60 16.72
N MET A 41 1.52 -12.74 17.30
CA MET A 41 2.32 -13.37 18.36
C MET A 41 3.67 -13.89 17.85
N LEU A 42 3.75 -14.33 16.59
CA LEU A 42 5.00 -14.74 15.94
C LEU A 42 6.07 -13.65 16.02
N GLY A 43 5.72 -12.39 15.79
CA GLY A 43 6.67 -11.28 15.95
C GLY A 43 6.85 -10.85 17.41
N LEU A 44 5.79 -10.95 18.23
CA LEU A 44 5.86 -10.57 19.64
C LEU A 44 6.87 -11.42 20.42
N VAL A 45 7.01 -12.71 20.10
CA VAL A 45 8.02 -13.59 20.71
C VAL A 45 9.46 -13.24 20.29
N THR A 46 9.63 -12.60 19.13
CA THR A 46 10.93 -12.17 18.63
C THR A 46 11.42 -10.87 19.29
N ILE A 47 10.50 -9.98 19.68
CA ILE A 47 10.82 -8.66 20.25
C ILE A 47 11.83 -8.74 21.42
N PRO A 48 11.65 -9.60 22.46
CA PRO A 48 12.61 -9.73 23.54
C PRO A 48 14.02 -10.14 23.09
N LEU A 49 14.12 -10.90 22.00
CA LEU A 49 15.40 -11.42 21.50
C LEU A 49 16.25 -10.32 20.86
N LEU A 50 15.59 -9.26 20.39
CA LEU A 50 16.24 -8.09 19.79
C LEU A 50 16.85 -7.15 20.84
N LYS A 51 16.50 -7.31 22.12
CA LYS A 51 17.02 -6.50 23.25
C LYS A 51 16.81 -5.00 23.05
N LEU A 52 15.63 -4.63 22.53
CA LEU A 52 15.21 -3.24 22.38
C LEU A 52 15.09 -2.59 23.76
N LYS A 53 15.53 -1.34 23.91
CA LYS A 53 15.55 -0.67 25.23
C LYS A 53 14.32 0.16 25.57
N LYS A 54 13.64 0.76 24.58
CA LYS A 54 12.54 1.72 24.79
C LYS A 54 11.54 1.72 23.64
N ILE A 55 10.47 0.94 23.74
CA ILE A 55 9.35 0.95 22.78
C ILE A 55 8.01 1.06 23.51
N SER A 56 7.08 1.81 22.93
CA SER A 56 5.71 2.02 23.42
C SER A 56 4.79 0.85 23.08
N LYS A 57 3.60 0.81 23.70
CA LYS A 57 2.54 -0.17 23.40
C LYS A 57 2.17 -0.20 21.90
N GLY A 58 2.06 0.98 21.27
CA GLY A 58 1.77 1.10 19.84
C GLY A 58 2.91 0.58 18.96
N GLU A 59 4.16 0.80 19.36
CA GLU A 59 5.33 0.28 18.66
C GLU A 59 5.43 -1.24 18.74
N ILE A 60 5.08 -1.83 19.90
CA ILE A 60 4.97 -3.29 20.03
C ILE A 60 3.96 -3.83 19.02
N LEU A 61 2.81 -3.17 18.85
CA LEU A 61 1.78 -3.61 17.89
C LEU A 61 2.32 -3.63 16.46
N ILE A 62 2.86 -2.51 15.98
CA ILE A 62 3.31 -2.38 14.58
C ILE A 62 4.56 -3.22 14.30
N PHE A 63 5.51 -3.29 15.24
CA PHE A 63 6.75 -4.05 15.04
C PHE A 63 6.50 -5.55 15.13
N SER A 64 5.67 -6.02 16.07
CA SER A 64 5.32 -7.44 16.14
C SER A 64 4.58 -7.89 14.88
N THR A 65 3.65 -7.08 14.37
CA THR A 65 2.96 -7.40 13.12
C THR A 65 3.92 -7.45 11.94
N GLY A 66 4.79 -6.44 11.79
CA GLY A 66 5.80 -6.43 10.73
C GLY A 66 6.77 -7.62 10.81
N ILE A 67 7.23 -7.99 12.00
CA ILE A 67 8.12 -9.14 12.20
C ILE A 67 7.37 -10.44 11.89
N GLY A 68 6.11 -10.56 12.29
CA GLY A 68 5.30 -11.74 11.99
C GLY A 68 5.08 -11.93 10.50
N LEU A 69 4.79 -10.85 9.74
CA LEU A 69 4.69 -10.91 8.28
C LEU A 69 6.00 -11.37 7.62
N VAL A 70 7.13 -10.78 8.02
CA VAL A 70 8.45 -11.21 7.53
C VAL A 70 8.76 -12.64 7.97
N GLY A 71 8.39 -13.02 9.19
CA GLY A 71 8.56 -14.34 9.77
C GLY A 71 7.81 -15.41 8.97
N ILE A 72 6.54 -15.17 8.62
CA ILE A 72 5.76 -16.07 7.76
C ILE A 72 6.43 -16.24 6.39
N MET A 73 6.85 -15.15 5.75
CA MET A 73 7.50 -15.22 4.44
C MET A 73 8.84 -15.97 4.50
N VAL A 74 9.68 -15.70 5.50
CA VAL A 74 11.00 -16.30 5.64
C VAL A 74 10.91 -17.77 6.07
N ILE A 75 10.10 -18.08 7.08
CA ILE A 75 9.90 -19.47 7.54
C ILE A 75 9.23 -20.28 6.43
N GLY A 76 8.22 -19.72 5.77
CA GLY A 76 7.58 -20.35 4.62
C GLY A 76 8.58 -20.63 3.48
N PHE A 77 9.46 -19.68 3.16
CA PHE A 77 10.51 -19.89 2.15
C PHE A 77 11.53 -20.97 2.55
N ILE A 78 11.90 -21.04 3.83
CA ILE A 78 12.79 -22.09 4.36
C ILE A 78 12.13 -23.46 4.23
N VAL A 79 10.87 -23.60 4.66
CA VAL A 79 10.13 -24.86 4.56
C VAL A 79 9.89 -25.23 3.09
N ASN A 80 9.57 -24.26 2.24
CA ASN A 80 9.44 -24.43 0.80
C ASN A 80 10.69 -25.06 0.18
N SER A 81 11.88 -24.63 0.63
CA SER A 81 13.17 -25.13 0.15
C SER A 81 13.47 -26.57 0.56
N LEU A 82 12.64 -27.20 1.40
CA LEU A 82 12.74 -28.62 1.74
C LEU A 82 12.10 -29.53 0.67
N TYR A 83 11.44 -28.97 -0.35
CA TYR A 83 11.00 -29.74 -1.51
C TYR A 83 12.20 -30.34 -2.26
N PRO A 84 12.17 -31.61 -2.73
CA PRO A 84 11.03 -32.54 -2.68
C PRO A 84 10.98 -33.45 -1.43
N PHE A 85 11.84 -33.26 -0.42
CA PHE A 85 11.81 -34.08 0.81
C PHE A 85 10.49 -33.95 1.59
N ILE A 86 9.86 -32.77 1.51
CA ILE A 86 8.47 -32.54 1.90
C ILE A 86 7.74 -32.15 0.61
N GLU A 87 6.82 -33.00 0.14
CA GLU A 87 6.14 -32.81 -1.15
C GLU A 87 5.24 -31.56 -1.17
N ALA A 88 4.52 -31.30 -0.08
CA ALA A 88 3.63 -30.15 0.09
C ALA A 88 4.10 -29.24 1.24
N PRO A 89 5.24 -28.55 1.10
CA PRO A 89 5.91 -27.85 2.21
C PRO A 89 5.09 -26.70 2.80
N LEU A 90 4.24 -26.03 2.00
CA LEU A 90 3.41 -24.92 2.45
C LEU A 90 2.02 -25.35 2.95
N SER A 91 1.75 -26.66 3.01
CA SER A 91 0.49 -27.19 3.54
C SER A 91 0.37 -26.98 5.07
N THR A 92 -0.83 -27.23 5.61
CA THR A 92 -1.15 -26.94 7.01
C THR A 92 -0.17 -27.57 8.01
N ILE A 93 0.16 -28.86 7.87
CA ILE A 93 0.96 -29.56 8.89
C ILE A 93 2.42 -29.09 8.94
N PRO A 94 3.19 -29.08 7.82
CA PRO A 94 4.57 -28.61 7.87
C PRO A 94 4.69 -27.16 8.35
N MET A 95 3.78 -26.28 7.90
CA MET A 95 3.77 -24.87 8.33
C MET A 95 3.40 -24.70 9.79
N LEU A 96 2.38 -25.41 10.28
CA LEU A 96 1.99 -25.37 11.70
C LEU A 96 3.14 -25.85 12.60
N VAL A 97 3.85 -26.91 12.20
CA VAL A 97 5.02 -27.42 12.93
C VAL A 97 6.15 -26.39 12.91
N ALA A 98 6.53 -25.87 11.73
CA ALA A 98 7.65 -24.95 11.60
C ALA A 98 7.45 -23.65 12.41
N LEU A 99 6.26 -23.05 12.32
CA LEU A 99 5.93 -21.82 13.04
C LEU A 99 5.89 -22.06 14.56
N ASN A 100 5.32 -23.19 15.00
CA ASN A 100 5.29 -23.51 16.42
C ASN A 100 6.68 -23.79 16.99
N LEU A 101 7.53 -24.51 16.25
CA LEU A 101 8.92 -24.77 16.63
C LEU A 101 9.73 -23.47 16.74
N TYR A 102 9.57 -22.55 15.78
CA TYR A 102 10.21 -21.24 15.84
C TYR A 102 9.81 -20.48 17.11
N MET A 103 8.51 -20.37 17.37
CA MET A 103 7.98 -19.62 18.52
C MET A 103 8.39 -20.27 19.86
N ALA A 104 8.33 -21.60 19.97
CA ALA A 104 8.78 -22.32 21.15
C ALA A 104 10.29 -22.17 21.35
N GLY A 105 11.07 -22.24 20.27
CA GLY A 105 12.52 -21.99 20.30
C GLY A 105 12.86 -20.55 20.71
N ALA A 106 12.11 -19.56 20.23
CA ALA A 106 12.27 -18.16 20.62
C ALA A 106 12.00 -17.95 22.12
N VAL A 107 10.91 -18.53 22.63
CA VAL A 107 10.58 -18.49 24.07
C VAL A 107 11.65 -19.19 24.91
N LEU A 108 12.08 -20.38 24.50
CA LEU A 108 13.13 -21.15 25.20
C LEU A 108 14.45 -20.37 25.23
N TYR A 109 14.86 -19.79 24.10
CA TYR A 109 16.05 -18.96 24.03
C TYR A 109 15.94 -17.72 24.92
N GLY A 110 14.77 -17.08 24.97
CA GLY A 110 14.49 -15.98 25.89
C GLY A 110 14.58 -16.39 27.37
N LEU A 111 14.09 -17.58 27.73
CA LEU A 111 14.23 -18.13 29.09
C LEU A 111 15.70 -18.39 29.46
N ILE A 112 16.47 -19.00 28.56
CA ILE A 112 17.91 -19.31 28.76
C ILE A 112 18.71 -18.02 28.91
N THR A 113 18.42 -17.02 28.08
CA THR A 113 19.13 -15.73 28.09
C THR A 113 18.61 -14.75 29.13
N LYS A 114 17.58 -15.13 29.90
CA LYS A 114 16.90 -14.27 30.89
C LYS A 114 16.45 -12.94 30.29
N ALA A 115 15.83 -13.00 29.11
CA ALA A 115 15.32 -11.82 28.42
C ALA A 115 14.19 -11.15 29.20
N ASP A 116 14.03 -9.84 28.99
CA ASP A 116 12.92 -9.05 29.54
C ASP A 116 11.61 -9.38 28.81
N SER A 117 10.48 -9.34 29.50
CA SER A 117 9.16 -9.50 28.85
C SER A 117 8.89 -8.32 27.91
N PRO A 118 8.10 -8.46 26.83
CA PRO A 118 7.69 -7.30 26.04
C PRO A 118 7.09 -6.15 26.87
N LEU A 119 6.39 -6.49 27.96
CA LEU A 119 5.83 -5.51 28.90
C LEU A 119 6.89 -4.79 29.75
N ASP A 120 8.05 -5.40 29.96
CA ASP A 120 9.17 -4.81 30.72
C ASP A 120 9.97 -3.81 29.87
N ILE A 121 9.87 -3.92 28.54
CA ILE A 121 10.53 -2.99 27.59
C ILE A 121 9.78 -1.66 27.49
N ILE A 122 8.49 -1.66 27.86
CA ILE A 122 7.66 -0.45 27.85
C ILE A 122 8.23 0.49 28.92
N PRO A 123 8.64 1.73 28.55
CA PRO A 123 9.06 2.71 29.54
C PRO A 123 7.96 2.85 30.60
N PRO A 124 8.30 2.91 31.90
CA PRO A 124 7.30 3.26 32.91
C PRO A 124 6.65 4.56 32.45
N GLU A 125 5.32 4.55 32.30
CA GLU A 125 4.58 5.78 32.05
C GLU A 125 5.02 6.76 33.15
N THR A 126 5.51 7.93 32.77
CA THR A 126 5.78 9.00 33.73
C THR A 126 4.44 9.26 34.39
N ALA A 127 4.29 8.75 35.61
CA ALA A 127 3.18 9.04 36.49
C ALA A 127 3.29 10.50 36.91
N ASP A 128 3.03 11.39 35.96
CA ASP A 128 2.65 12.76 36.26
C ASP A 128 1.13 12.76 36.33
N GLU A 129 0.67 12.84 37.58
CA GLU A 129 -0.65 13.23 38.07
C GLU A 129 -1.75 12.16 37.98
N ASP A 130 -1.97 11.52 39.14
CA ASP A 130 -3.24 10.96 39.60
C ASP A 130 -4.06 10.18 38.56
N GLU A 131 -3.81 8.87 38.46
CA GLU A 131 -4.88 7.91 38.15
C GLU A 131 -5.91 7.94 39.31
N GLU A 132 -6.62 9.05 39.48
CA GLU A 132 -8.04 8.91 39.78
C GLU A 132 -8.57 7.99 38.68
N ILE A 133 -9.23 6.90 39.09
CA ILE A 133 -10.04 6.07 38.21
C ILE A 133 -11.10 7.00 37.62
N ASN A 134 -10.74 7.72 36.56
CA ASN A 134 -11.63 8.58 35.81
C ASN A 134 -12.65 7.62 35.23
N LYS A 135 -13.85 7.60 35.82
CA LYS A 135 -15.00 6.92 35.23
C LYS A 135 -15.05 7.36 33.77
N ILE A 136 -14.94 6.39 32.86
CA ILE A 136 -15.02 6.64 31.42
C ILE A 136 -16.27 7.49 31.17
N GLY A 137 -16.06 8.73 30.77
CA GLY A 137 -17.15 9.67 30.57
C GLY A 137 -18.04 9.20 29.43
N LEU A 138 -19.35 9.53 29.46
CA LEU A 138 -20.29 9.18 28.39
C LEU A 138 -19.76 9.57 26.99
N LYS A 139 -19.06 10.71 26.90
CA LYS A 139 -18.40 11.19 25.68
C LYS A 139 -17.36 10.21 25.13
N GLU A 140 -16.52 9.64 26.00
CA GLU A 140 -15.52 8.65 25.58
C GLU A 140 -16.18 7.36 25.14
N ILE A 141 -17.21 6.89 25.86
CA ILE A 141 -18.01 5.71 25.47
C ILE A 141 -18.62 5.91 24.08
N ILE A 142 -19.16 7.10 23.78
CA ILE A 142 -19.70 7.43 22.46
C ILE A 142 -18.59 7.35 21.40
N TYR A 143 -17.40 7.90 21.65
CA TYR A 143 -16.29 7.78 20.69
C TYR A 143 -15.89 6.33 20.47
N TRP A 144 -15.73 5.52 21.53
CA TRP A 144 -15.43 4.09 21.39
C TRP A 144 -16.48 3.37 20.56
N ALA A 145 -17.76 3.58 20.85
CA ALA A 145 -18.87 2.97 20.12
C ALA A 145 -18.87 3.36 18.64
N LEU A 146 -18.73 4.66 18.33
CA LEU A 146 -18.68 5.15 16.95
C LEU A 146 -17.48 4.58 16.18
N ILE A 147 -16.29 4.62 16.79
CA ILE A 147 -15.06 4.16 16.14
C ILE A 147 -15.11 2.65 15.89
N ILE A 148 -15.59 1.84 16.84
CA ILE A 148 -15.72 0.40 16.67
C ILE A 148 -16.79 0.06 15.63
N ALA A 149 -17.79 0.92 15.42
CA ALA A 149 -18.83 0.71 14.43
C ALA A 149 -18.36 0.89 12.98
N PHE A 150 -17.33 1.69 12.69
CA PHE A 150 -16.94 1.99 11.30
C PHE A 150 -16.68 0.76 10.42
N PRO A 151 -15.93 -0.27 10.85
CA PRO A 151 -15.65 -1.42 9.99
C PRO A 151 -16.92 -2.26 9.76
N ALA A 152 -17.80 -2.33 10.76
CA ALA A 152 -19.10 -2.97 10.62
C ALA A 152 -19.99 -2.21 9.63
N MET A 153 -19.97 -0.88 9.66
CA MET A 153 -20.67 -0.04 8.67
C MET A 153 -20.10 -0.22 7.26
N ALA A 154 -18.77 -0.32 7.11
CA ALA A 154 -18.15 -0.59 5.82
C ALA A 154 -18.63 -1.93 5.24
N ILE A 155 -18.53 -3.01 6.02
CA ILE A 155 -18.93 -4.37 5.62
C ILE A 155 -20.43 -4.41 5.28
N ALA A 156 -21.28 -3.89 6.19
CA ALA A 156 -22.72 -3.86 5.98
C ALA A 156 -23.10 -2.99 4.79
N GLY A 157 -22.48 -1.81 4.65
CA GLY A 157 -22.73 -0.90 3.54
C GLY A 157 -22.33 -1.47 2.19
N THR A 158 -21.17 -2.14 2.10
CA THR A 158 -20.76 -2.83 0.87
C THR A 158 -21.69 -4.00 0.54
N TRP A 159 -22.20 -4.71 1.53
CA TRP A 159 -23.17 -5.78 1.29
C TRP A 159 -24.52 -5.22 0.80
N ILE A 160 -24.99 -4.12 1.37
CA ILE A 160 -26.25 -3.45 0.99
C ILE A 160 -26.16 -2.91 -0.45
N ILE A 161 -25.08 -2.21 -0.82
CA ILE A 161 -24.94 -1.70 -2.20
C ILE A 161 -24.87 -2.85 -3.22
N ASN A 162 -24.22 -3.98 -2.88
CA ASN A 162 -24.12 -5.13 -3.77
C ASN A 162 -25.43 -5.89 -3.97
N THR A 163 -26.41 -5.70 -3.09
CA THR A 163 -27.68 -6.47 -3.09
C THR A 163 -28.91 -5.63 -3.39
N SER A 164 -28.87 -4.33 -3.06
CA SER A 164 -30.01 -3.41 -3.14
C SER A 164 -29.68 -2.06 -3.79
N SER A 165 -28.45 -1.89 -4.28
CA SER A 165 -27.94 -0.65 -4.88
C SER A 165 -27.98 0.59 -3.96
N SER A 166 -28.25 0.42 -2.66
CA SER A 166 -28.27 1.52 -1.70
C SER A 166 -26.89 1.77 -1.08
N ASN A 167 -26.43 3.01 -1.14
CA ASN A 167 -25.13 3.47 -0.63
C ASN A 167 -25.22 4.26 0.69
N ILE A 168 -26.42 4.41 1.27
CA ILE A 168 -26.71 5.30 2.41
C ILE A 168 -25.80 4.99 3.61
N VAL A 169 -25.56 3.71 3.89
CA VAL A 169 -24.70 3.29 5.01
C VAL A 169 -23.24 3.69 4.80
N LEU A 170 -22.73 3.57 3.56
CA LEU A 170 -21.36 3.97 3.21
C LEU A 170 -21.21 5.50 3.24
N MET A 171 -22.19 6.24 2.72
CA MET A 171 -22.22 7.70 2.82
C MET A 171 -22.24 8.18 4.27
N ALA A 172 -23.06 7.55 5.12
CA ALA A 172 -23.12 7.85 6.55
C ALA A 172 -21.78 7.53 7.24
N MET A 173 -21.15 6.40 6.92
CA MET A 173 -19.83 6.04 7.44
C MET A 173 -18.78 7.09 7.09
N ILE A 174 -18.68 7.50 5.81
CA ILE A 174 -17.73 8.51 5.35
C ILE A 174 -17.92 9.83 6.13
N LEU A 175 -19.15 10.31 6.24
CA LEU A 175 -19.45 11.54 6.99
C LEU A 175 -19.07 11.41 8.47
N LEU A 176 -19.43 10.30 9.11
CA LEU A 176 -19.12 10.05 10.52
C LEU A 176 -17.61 9.96 10.77
N VAL A 177 -16.84 9.39 9.85
CA VAL A 177 -15.36 9.37 9.93
C VAL A 177 -14.81 10.80 9.93
N GLY A 178 -15.25 11.65 9.00
CA GLY A 178 -14.81 13.05 8.91
C GLY A 178 -15.22 13.89 10.14
N ILE A 179 -16.45 13.72 10.63
CA ILE A 179 -16.97 14.42 11.82
C ILE A 179 -16.20 13.96 13.07
N THR A 180 -16.03 12.65 13.25
CA THR A 180 -15.32 12.07 14.40
C THR A 180 -13.85 12.50 14.41
N PHE A 181 -13.21 12.57 13.24
CA PHE A 181 -11.86 13.10 13.09
C PHE A 181 -11.74 14.53 13.63
N ILE A 182 -12.61 15.45 13.17
CA ILE A 182 -12.61 16.84 13.64
C ILE A 182 -12.89 16.90 15.15
N ALA A 183 -13.86 16.14 15.64
CA ALA A 183 -14.22 16.11 17.05
C ALA A 183 -13.04 15.68 17.95
N LEU A 184 -12.36 14.59 17.57
CA LEU A 184 -11.16 14.10 18.26
C LEU A 184 -10.00 15.08 18.18
N LEU A 185 -9.77 15.71 17.01
CA LEU A 185 -8.72 16.71 16.86
C LEU A 185 -8.97 17.95 17.73
N LEU A 186 -10.23 18.37 17.92
CA LEU A 186 -10.58 19.53 18.74
C LEU A 186 -10.53 19.22 20.25
N ASP A 187 -10.71 17.96 20.62
CA ASP A 187 -10.70 17.49 22.00
C ASP A 187 -9.28 17.47 22.59
N LYS A 188 -9.07 18.28 23.64
CA LYS A 188 -7.77 18.34 24.33
C LYS A 188 -7.52 17.17 25.26
N LYS A 189 -8.57 16.45 25.66
CA LYS A 189 -8.50 15.37 26.64
C LYS A 189 -8.59 13.99 25.99
N ALA A 190 -8.68 13.92 24.65
CA ALA A 190 -8.77 12.65 23.95
C ALA A 190 -7.54 11.77 24.26
N PRO A 191 -7.72 10.56 24.81
CA PRO A 191 -6.62 9.66 25.10
C PRO A 191 -5.90 9.25 23.82
N ASP A 192 -4.57 9.12 23.87
CA ASP A 192 -3.78 8.68 22.71
C ASP A 192 -4.20 7.31 22.18
N GLY A 193 -4.67 6.41 23.07
CA GLY A 193 -5.22 5.11 22.68
C GLY A 193 -6.48 5.23 21.82
N LEU A 194 -7.32 6.24 22.07
CA LEU A 194 -8.54 6.51 21.29
C LEU A 194 -8.19 7.06 19.89
N LEU A 195 -7.20 7.94 19.79
CA LEU A 195 -6.69 8.43 18.50
C LEU A 195 -6.09 7.28 17.67
N SER A 196 -5.35 6.38 18.33
CA SER A 196 -4.76 5.19 17.72
C SER A 196 -5.84 4.25 17.18
N LEU A 197 -6.90 4.00 17.97
CA LEU A 197 -8.04 3.20 17.53
C LEU A 197 -8.77 3.85 16.36
N PHE A 198 -9.02 5.17 16.42
CA PHE A 198 -9.64 5.90 15.31
C PHE A 198 -8.88 5.67 14.01
N ILE A 199 -7.56 5.83 14.02
CA ILE A 199 -6.73 5.64 12.83
C ILE A 199 -6.89 4.22 12.28
N LEU A 200 -6.72 3.19 13.12
CA LEU A 200 -6.83 1.79 12.69
C LEU A 200 -8.22 1.47 12.13
N SER A 201 -9.26 1.88 12.85
CA SER A 201 -10.64 1.58 12.48
C SER A 201 -11.09 2.30 11.22
N ALA A 202 -10.86 3.61 11.13
CA ALA A 202 -11.20 4.38 9.92
C ALA A 202 -10.37 3.91 8.71
N SER A 203 -9.10 3.56 8.92
CA SER A 203 -8.22 3.02 7.87
C SER A 203 -8.76 1.71 7.30
N ALA A 204 -9.08 0.73 8.16
CA ALA A 204 -9.67 -0.53 7.72
C ALA A 204 -11.02 -0.32 7.02
N SER A 205 -11.86 0.56 7.55
CA SER A 205 -13.20 0.85 7.00
C SER A 205 -13.14 1.44 5.59
N LEU A 206 -12.20 2.37 5.36
CA LEU A 206 -11.99 2.98 4.05
C LEU A 206 -11.45 1.99 3.02
N LEU A 207 -10.55 1.10 3.42
CA LEU A 207 -10.05 0.03 2.55
C LEU A 207 -11.16 -0.98 2.20
N PHE A 208 -11.96 -1.38 3.20
CA PHE A 208 -13.09 -2.30 3.01
C PHE A 208 -14.17 -1.76 2.09
N MET A 209 -14.42 -0.45 2.12
CA MET A 209 -15.38 0.21 1.24
C MET A 209 -15.10 -0.04 -0.25
N TYR A 210 -13.83 -0.21 -0.63
CA TYR A 210 -13.46 -0.60 -1.99
C TYR A 210 -13.31 -2.12 -2.12
N SER A 211 -12.54 -2.76 -1.23
CA SER A 211 -12.18 -4.17 -1.39
C SER A 211 -13.36 -5.13 -1.30
N LEU A 212 -14.44 -4.76 -0.61
CA LEU A 212 -15.65 -5.57 -0.46
C LEU A 212 -16.80 -5.13 -1.39
N ARG A 213 -16.56 -4.14 -2.26
CA ARG A 213 -17.57 -3.62 -3.21
C ARG A 213 -17.98 -4.61 -4.29
N SER A 214 -17.19 -5.65 -4.54
CA SER A 214 -17.58 -6.76 -5.42
C SER A 214 -17.67 -8.05 -4.61
N PHE A 215 -18.46 -9.03 -5.07
CA PHE A 215 -18.40 -10.39 -4.53
C PHE A 215 -17.08 -11.09 -4.88
N TYR A 216 -16.45 -10.68 -5.97
CA TYR A 216 -15.19 -11.21 -6.51
C TYR A 216 -14.05 -10.20 -6.36
N LEU A 217 -12.88 -10.48 -6.95
CA LEU A 217 -11.75 -9.54 -6.95
C LEU A 217 -12.07 -8.28 -7.78
N LEU A 218 -11.53 -7.14 -7.36
CA LEU A 218 -11.76 -5.84 -7.98
C LEU A 218 -10.43 -5.10 -8.18
N GLY A 219 -10.14 -4.71 -9.42
CA GLY A 219 -8.96 -3.93 -9.79
C GLY A 219 -8.20 -4.54 -10.96
N PHE A 220 -7.00 -4.04 -11.24
CA PHE A 220 -6.22 -4.48 -12.41
C PHE A 220 -5.16 -5.52 -12.02
N ASP A 221 -4.12 -5.10 -11.29
CA ASP A 221 -2.98 -5.96 -10.91
C ASP A 221 -3.42 -7.15 -10.04
N ILE A 222 -4.43 -6.97 -9.18
CA ILE A 222 -4.87 -7.96 -8.19
C ILE A 222 -5.18 -9.34 -8.80
N HIS A 223 -5.68 -9.41 -10.03
CA HIS A 223 -5.99 -10.68 -10.69
C HIS A 223 -4.73 -11.48 -11.00
N GLY A 224 -3.66 -10.82 -11.47
CA GLY A 224 -2.38 -11.48 -11.71
C GLY A 224 -1.63 -11.79 -10.42
N GLU A 225 -1.81 -10.97 -9.38
CA GLU A 225 -1.30 -11.30 -8.04
C GLU A 225 -2.01 -12.53 -7.46
N TYR A 226 -3.31 -12.65 -7.67
CA TYR A 226 -4.10 -13.79 -7.24
C TYR A 226 -3.71 -15.08 -7.98
N TYR A 227 -3.50 -14.98 -9.29
CA TYR A 227 -3.00 -16.11 -10.07
C TYR A 227 -1.61 -16.61 -9.58
N ALA A 228 -0.71 -15.71 -9.19
CA ALA A 228 0.58 -16.11 -8.61
C ALA A 228 0.42 -16.87 -7.27
N PHE A 229 -0.56 -16.48 -6.47
CA PHE A 229 -0.96 -17.20 -5.27
C PHE A 229 -1.54 -18.58 -5.62
N GLU A 230 -2.49 -18.67 -6.55
CA GLU A 230 -3.11 -19.94 -6.98
C GLU A 230 -2.06 -20.93 -7.51
N MET A 231 -1.08 -20.47 -8.29
CA MET A 231 0.02 -21.31 -8.77
C MET A 231 0.88 -21.90 -7.65
N THR A 232 1.05 -21.14 -6.56
CA THR A 232 1.76 -21.59 -5.37
C THR A 232 0.90 -22.55 -4.55
N LEU A 233 -0.38 -22.24 -4.40
CA LEU A 233 -1.35 -23.01 -3.64
C LEU A 233 -1.60 -24.39 -4.26
N ALA A 234 -1.75 -24.47 -5.59
CA ALA A 234 -2.02 -25.70 -6.32
C ALA A 234 -1.00 -26.81 -6.04
N ASN A 235 0.24 -26.43 -5.73
CA ASN A 235 1.33 -27.36 -5.41
C ASN A 235 1.73 -27.33 -3.92
N PHE A 236 1.13 -26.44 -3.12
CA PHE A 236 1.67 -26.04 -1.81
C PHE A 236 3.19 -25.80 -1.83
N HIS A 237 3.69 -25.29 -2.95
CA HIS A 237 5.10 -25.13 -3.25
C HIS A 237 5.29 -23.97 -4.23
N TRP A 238 6.11 -23.01 -3.82
CA TRP A 238 6.52 -21.89 -4.62
C TRP A 238 7.78 -22.24 -5.43
N SER A 239 7.71 -22.03 -6.74
CA SER A 239 8.86 -22.07 -7.64
C SER A 239 8.71 -21.00 -8.70
N ILE A 240 9.82 -20.36 -9.07
CA ILE A 240 9.84 -19.38 -10.17
C ILE A 240 9.54 -20.05 -11.52
N GLU A 241 9.86 -21.34 -11.66
CA GLU A 241 9.67 -22.12 -12.89
C GLU A 241 8.19 -22.39 -13.17
N ASN A 242 7.37 -22.52 -12.13
CA ASN A 242 5.93 -22.75 -12.26
C ASN A 242 5.21 -21.57 -12.91
N TYR A 243 5.75 -20.35 -12.75
CA TYR A 243 5.19 -19.14 -13.31
C TYR A 243 6.28 -18.06 -13.45
N ASN A 244 6.88 -17.96 -14.63
CA ASN A 244 7.97 -17.03 -14.91
C ASN A 244 7.48 -15.60 -15.13
N HIS A 245 6.99 -14.96 -14.06
CA HIS A 245 6.42 -13.62 -14.09
C HIS A 245 6.89 -12.77 -12.91
N ILE A 246 6.90 -11.44 -13.07
CA ILE A 246 7.33 -10.49 -12.03
C ILE A 246 6.53 -10.63 -10.73
N TYR A 247 5.25 -10.99 -10.81
CA TYR A 247 4.41 -11.20 -9.62
C TYR A 247 4.87 -12.41 -8.80
N ASN A 248 5.33 -13.48 -9.46
CA ASN A 248 5.82 -14.68 -8.78
C ASN A 248 7.13 -14.44 -8.01
N THR A 249 7.77 -13.28 -8.17
CA THR A 249 8.98 -12.89 -7.42
C THR A 249 8.68 -12.33 -6.02
N CYS A 250 7.40 -12.09 -5.70
CA CYS A 250 6.99 -11.41 -4.48
C CYS A 250 6.41 -12.41 -3.46
N LEU A 251 7.17 -12.73 -2.41
CA LEU A 251 6.73 -13.67 -1.36
C LEU A 251 5.47 -13.20 -0.62
N SER A 252 5.23 -11.88 -0.62
CA SER A 252 4.05 -11.25 -0.05
C SER A 252 2.74 -11.67 -0.73
N ILE A 253 2.77 -12.10 -2.00
CA ILE A 253 1.58 -12.54 -2.75
C ILE A 253 1.68 -13.99 -3.22
N THR A 254 2.70 -14.73 -2.78
CA THR A 254 2.85 -16.17 -3.07
C THR A 254 2.83 -16.97 -1.77
N ILE A 255 3.94 -16.98 -1.04
CA ILE A 255 4.10 -17.74 0.20
C ILE A 255 3.19 -17.21 1.31
N LEU A 256 3.15 -15.89 1.53
CA LEU A 256 2.34 -15.29 2.60
C LEU A 256 0.85 -15.69 2.51
N PRO A 257 0.13 -15.46 1.39
CA PRO A 257 -1.27 -15.88 1.28
C PRO A 257 -1.44 -17.40 1.28
N THR A 258 -0.49 -18.18 0.73
CA THR A 258 -0.55 -19.66 0.79
C THR A 258 -0.50 -20.17 2.22
N VAL A 259 0.41 -19.63 3.03
CA VAL A 259 0.51 -20.00 4.46
C VAL A 259 -0.74 -19.55 5.22
N LEU A 260 -1.24 -18.34 4.96
CA LEU A 260 -2.48 -17.86 5.58
C LEU A 260 -3.68 -18.73 5.18
N PHE A 261 -3.78 -19.16 3.93
CA PHE A 261 -4.79 -20.12 3.47
C PHE A 261 -4.70 -21.43 4.25
N SER A 262 -3.51 -22.05 4.28
CA SER A 262 -3.25 -23.31 4.97
C SER A 262 -3.60 -23.27 6.46
N LEU A 263 -3.35 -22.14 7.14
CA LEU A 263 -3.59 -22.00 8.57
C LEU A 263 -5.02 -21.59 8.88
N LEU A 264 -5.59 -20.64 8.14
CA LEU A 264 -6.87 -20.01 8.47
C LEU A 264 -8.08 -20.67 7.78
N ASN A 265 -7.87 -21.38 6.66
CA ASN A 265 -8.94 -21.92 5.81
C ASN A 265 -9.97 -20.85 5.43
N ILE A 266 -9.46 -19.68 5.05
CA ILE A 266 -10.24 -18.57 4.48
C ILE A 266 -10.10 -18.66 2.96
N PRO A 267 -11.19 -18.51 2.17
CA PRO A 267 -11.09 -18.48 0.71
C PRO A 267 -10.07 -17.44 0.25
N GLY A 268 -9.28 -17.75 -0.78
CA GLY A 268 -8.18 -16.90 -1.24
C GLY A 268 -8.60 -15.46 -1.50
N GLU A 269 -9.78 -15.25 -2.11
CA GLU A 269 -10.33 -13.92 -2.36
C GLU A 269 -10.48 -13.08 -1.09
N TYR A 270 -10.89 -13.69 0.03
CA TYR A 270 -11.05 -12.98 1.30
C TYR A 270 -9.72 -12.79 2.03
N ILE A 271 -8.69 -13.60 1.72
CA ILE A 271 -7.33 -13.24 2.13
C ILE A 271 -6.98 -11.89 1.49
N TYR A 272 -7.22 -11.73 0.19
CA TYR A 272 -6.90 -10.52 -0.57
C TYR A 272 -7.78 -9.32 -0.19
N LYS A 273 -9.09 -9.53 -0.05
CA LYS A 273 -10.10 -8.49 0.16
C LYS A 273 -10.27 -8.07 1.62
N LEU A 274 -9.95 -8.94 2.58
CA LEU A 274 -10.14 -8.68 4.01
C LEU A 274 -8.81 -8.70 4.77
N ILE A 275 -8.05 -9.80 4.70
CA ILE A 275 -6.86 -9.99 5.54
C ILE A 275 -5.76 -8.98 5.19
N PHE A 276 -5.43 -8.80 3.92
CA PHE A 276 -4.44 -7.80 3.50
C PHE A 276 -4.84 -6.38 3.89
N GLN A 277 -6.13 -6.05 3.79
CA GLN A 277 -6.65 -4.74 4.15
C GLN A 277 -6.56 -4.46 5.66
N ILE A 278 -6.79 -5.49 6.49
CA ILE A 278 -6.55 -5.39 7.95
C ILE A 278 -5.07 -5.13 8.22
N LEU A 279 -4.16 -5.82 7.53
CA LEU A 279 -2.71 -5.66 7.70
C LEU A 279 -2.25 -4.27 7.25
N PHE A 280 -2.70 -3.82 6.09
CA PHE A 280 -2.34 -2.52 5.54
C PHE A 280 -2.94 -1.36 6.33
N SER A 281 -4.05 -1.57 7.04
CA SER A 281 -4.66 -0.54 7.89
C SER A 281 -3.75 -0.03 9.01
N ILE A 282 -2.69 -0.79 9.35
CA ILE A 282 -1.66 -0.44 10.33
C ILE A 282 -0.71 0.65 9.80
N MET A 283 -0.58 0.81 8.49
CA MET A 283 0.38 1.74 7.88
C MET A 283 0.14 3.21 8.31
N PRO A 284 -1.10 3.77 8.28
CA PRO A 284 -1.40 5.07 8.88
C PRO A 284 -1.10 5.19 10.37
N PHE A 285 -1.28 4.10 11.13
CA PHE A 285 -0.94 4.09 12.54
C PHE A 285 0.57 4.16 12.78
N ALA A 286 1.37 3.47 11.95
CA ALA A 286 2.84 3.59 11.98
C ALA A 286 3.29 5.03 11.66
N VAL A 287 2.65 5.70 10.70
CA VAL A 287 2.90 7.12 10.37
C VAL A 287 2.58 8.04 11.55
N TYR A 288 1.45 7.83 12.22
CA TYR A 288 1.10 8.58 13.43
C TYR A 288 2.17 8.45 14.51
N LEU A 289 2.58 7.21 14.83
CA LEU A 289 3.61 6.97 15.85
C LEU A 289 4.96 7.58 15.46
N PHE A 290 5.37 7.44 14.20
CA PHE A 290 6.64 7.97 13.69
C PHE A 290 6.76 9.49 13.86
N PHE A 291 5.67 10.23 13.65
CA PHE A 291 5.65 11.69 13.69
C PHE A 291 5.18 12.29 15.02
N LYS A 292 4.60 11.49 15.91
CA LYS A 292 4.12 11.95 17.22
C LYS A 292 5.23 12.64 18.01
N ASP A 293 6.41 12.00 18.12
CA ASP A 293 7.55 12.55 18.86
C ASP A 293 8.15 13.81 18.18
N LYS A 294 8.09 13.87 16.85
CA LYS A 294 8.72 14.92 16.04
C LYS A 294 7.87 16.19 15.96
N THR A 295 6.55 16.03 15.84
CA THR A 295 5.62 17.14 15.54
C THR A 295 4.62 17.43 16.65
N GLY A 296 4.40 16.47 17.55
CA GLY A 296 3.34 16.45 18.56
C GLY A 296 2.08 15.74 18.06
N THR A 297 1.26 15.23 19.00
CA THR A 297 0.06 14.42 18.74
C THR A 297 -0.88 15.02 17.70
N ARG A 298 -1.15 16.33 17.77
CA ARG A 298 -2.11 17.01 16.89
C ARG A 298 -1.71 16.99 15.41
N ILE A 299 -0.43 17.28 15.12
CA ILE A 299 0.08 17.28 13.73
C ILE A 299 0.23 15.85 13.25
N ALA A 300 0.71 14.93 14.08
CA ALA A 300 0.82 13.52 13.72
C ALA A 300 -0.55 12.88 13.39
N PHE A 301 -1.58 13.16 14.19
CA PHE A 301 -2.95 12.67 13.95
C PHE A 301 -3.52 13.22 12.64
N LEU A 302 -3.34 14.52 12.39
CA LEU A 302 -3.72 15.16 11.13
C LEU A 302 -2.95 14.60 9.92
N SER A 303 -1.68 14.24 10.09
CA SER A 303 -0.84 13.65 9.04
C SER A 303 -1.29 12.26 8.66
N ALA A 304 -1.65 11.42 9.65
CA ALA A 304 -2.19 10.09 9.40
C ALA A 304 -3.53 10.17 8.65
N PHE A 305 -4.44 11.05 9.10
CA PHE A 305 -5.72 11.25 8.42
C PHE A 305 -5.55 11.83 7.01
N PHE A 306 -4.65 12.79 6.81
CA PHE A 306 -4.32 13.31 5.48
C PHE A 306 -3.92 12.19 4.52
N MET A 307 -3.03 11.30 4.95
CA MET A 307 -2.59 10.18 4.14
C MET A 307 -3.76 9.22 3.81
N MET A 308 -4.58 8.87 4.79
CA MET A 308 -5.78 8.03 4.60
C MET A 308 -6.81 8.65 3.65
N SER A 309 -6.79 9.98 3.50
CA SER A 309 -7.77 10.71 2.69
C SER A 309 -7.49 10.66 1.19
N HIS A 310 -6.40 10.06 0.74
CA HIS A 310 -6.04 10.03 -0.69
C HIS A 310 -6.78 8.92 -1.43
N PHE A 311 -7.23 9.19 -2.66
CA PHE A 311 -7.80 8.19 -3.57
C PHE A 311 -6.87 6.98 -3.74
N MET A 312 -5.55 7.21 -3.81
CA MET A 312 -4.57 6.12 -3.92
C MET A 312 -4.65 5.16 -2.73
N PHE A 313 -4.85 5.66 -1.51
CA PHE A 313 -5.00 4.82 -0.32
C PHE A 313 -6.33 4.06 -0.32
N ILE A 314 -7.43 4.73 -0.68
CA ILE A 314 -8.80 4.18 -0.56
C ILE A 314 -9.13 3.19 -1.69
N TYR A 315 -8.78 3.53 -2.93
CA TYR A 315 -9.25 2.83 -4.13
C TYR A 315 -8.17 1.99 -4.83
N GLN A 316 -6.91 2.44 -4.83
CA GLN A 316 -5.86 1.78 -5.60
C GLN A 316 -5.07 0.77 -4.78
N MET A 317 -4.67 1.10 -3.55
CA MET A 317 -3.91 0.19 -2.68
C MET A 317 -4.60 -1.17 -2.46
N PRO A 318 -5.93 -1.25 -2.26
CA PRO A 318 -6.59 -2.55 -2.11
C PRO A 318 -6.52 -3.46 -3.34
N SER A 319 -6.07 -2.94 -4.49
CA SER A 319 -5.83 -3.70 -5.72
C SER A 319 -4.34 -3.97 -6.02
N LEU A 320 -3.44 -3.65 -5.07
CA LEU A 320 -1.98 -3.68 -5.20
C LEU A 320 -1.32 -4.32 -3.97
N LEU A 321 -1.70 -5.55 -3.65
CA LEU A 321 -1.43 -6.16 -2.34
C LEU A 321 0.06 -6.40 -2.07
N ARG A 322 0.84 -6.72 -3.11
CA ARG A 322 2.30 -6.83 -2.97
C ARG A 322 2.93 -5.52 -2.50
N GLN A 323 2.39 -4.40 -2.99
CA GLN A 323 2.87 -3.06 -2.68
C GLN A 323 2.38 -2.63 -1.29
N GLU A 324 1.18 -3.00 -0.86
CA GLU A 324 0.68 -2.75 0.50
C GLU A 324 1.64 -3.28 1.58
N ILE A 325 1.98 -4.57 1.50
CA ILE A 325 2.89 -5.23 2.44
C ILE A 325 4.29 -4.58 2.40
N SER A 326 4.79 -4.30 1.20
CA SER A 326 6.11 -3.67 1.05
C SER A 326 6.17 -2.25 1.61
N ILE A 327 5.14 -1.42 1.38
CA ILE A 327 5.06 -0.05 1.91
C ILE A 327 4.96 -0.06 3.44
N LEU A 328 4.18 -0.98 4.02
CA LEU A 328 4.11 -1.15 5.48
C LEU A 328 5.50 -1.47 6.05
N LEU A 329 6.21 -2.44 5.48
CA LEU A 329 7.57 -2.81 5.95
C LEU A 329 8.57 -1.68 5.71
N PHE A 330 8.46 -0.95 4.60
CA PHE A 330 9.28 0.20 4.29
C PHE A 330 9.13 1.32 5.33
N ILE A 331 7.89 1.70 5.71
CA ILE A 331 7.70 2.73 6.75
C ILE A 331 8.23 2.27 8.11
N LEU A 332 8.11 0.99 8.47
CA LEU A 332 8.69 0.48 9.71
C LEU A 332 10.23 0.56 9.69
N ALA A 333 10.88 0.23 8.56
CA ALA A 333 12.32 0.43 8.39
C ALA A 333 12.70 1.92 8.53
N MET A 334 11.96 2.82 7.90
CA MET A 334 12.20 4.28 7.99
C MET A 334 11.97 4.82 9.39
N TYR A 335 10.94 4.33 10.09
CA TYR A 335 10.66 4.72 11.47
C TYR A 335 11.89 4.47 12.34
N ILE A 336 12.45 3.26 12.29
CA ILE A 336 13.65 2.91 13.09
C ILE A 336 14.86 3.75 12.66
N LEU A 337 15.08 3.91 11.35
CA LEU A 337 16.22 4.64 10.80
C LEU A 337 16.22 6.13 11.18
N PHE A 338 15.08 6.70 11.57
CA PHE A 338 14.95 8.11 11.95
C PHE A 338 14.40 8.33 13.36
N THR A 339 14.55 7.35 14.25
CA THR A 339 14.13 7.48 15.66
C THR A 339 15.22 7.01 16.61
N ASP A 340 15.95 7.97 17.19
CA ASP A 340 17.18 7.71 17.93
C ASP A 340 16.97 6.87 19.19
N ARG A 341 15.79 6.96 19.82
CA ARG A 341 15.45 6.14 21.00
C ARG A 341 15.45 4.62 20.73
N ILE A 342 15.33 4.22 19.47
CA ILE A 342 15.27 2.83 19.02
C ILE A 342 16.61 2.38 18.41
N LYS A 343 17.50 3.31 18.05
CA LYS A 343 18.77 3.04 17.34
C LYS A 343 19.87 2.47 18.24
N ASP A 344 19.63 1.28 18.75
CA ASP A 344 20.65 0.42 19.35
C ASP A 344 20.91 -0.81 18.46
N LYS A 345 21.64 -1.80 18.99
CA LYS A 345 21.90 -3.07 18.28
C LYS A 345 20.60 -3.78 17.85
N GLY A 346 19.55 -3.71 18.67
CA GLY A 346 18.24 -4.27 18.38
C GLY A 346 17.51 -3.50 17.29
N GLY A 347 17.61 -2.17 17.30
CA GLY A 347 17.10 -1.31 16.23
C GLY A 347 17.71 -1.64 14.87
N TYR A 348 19.03 -1.84 14.78
CA TYR A 348 19.66 -2.26 13.53
C TYR A 348 19.17 -3.63 13.04
N ALA A 349 18.91 -4.57 13.95
CA ALA A 349 18.32 -5.85 13.60
C ALA A 349 16.89 -5.69 13.05
N LEU A 350 16.04 -4.89 13.70
CA LEU A 350 14.70 -4.57 13.17
C LEU A 350 14.75 -3.91 11.79
N PHE A 351 15.63 -2.92 11.61
CA PHE A 351 15.82 -2.26 10.31
C PHE A 351 16.19 -3.27 9.22
N THR A 352 17.07 -4.21 9.54
CA THR A 352 17.51 -5.28 8.64
C THR A 352 16.34 -6.21 8.28
N ILE A 353 15.54 -6.64 9.28
CA ILE A 353 14.36 -7.49 9.09
C ILE A 353 13.35 -6.81 8.15
N PHE A 354 13.00 -5.56 8.42
CA PHE A 354 12.02 -4.84 7.61
C PHE A 354 12.55 -4.46 6.22
N SER A 355 13.86 -4.21 6.09
CA SER A 355 14.48 -4.02 4.78
C SER A 355 14.42 -5.30 3.95
N ALA A 356 14.79 -6.45 4.52
CA ALA A 356 14.68 -7.74 3.85
C ALA A 356 13.22 -8.05 3.47
N GLY A 357 12.29 -7.80 4.40
CA GLY A 357 10.85 -7.91 4.15
C GLY A 357 10.36 -7.04 2.98
N THR A 358 10.79 -5.78 2.92
CA THR A 358 10.47 -4.86 1.81
C THR A 358 10.96 -5.42 0.47
N VAL A 359 12.20 -5.94 0.43
CA VAL A 359 12.84 -6.53 -0.76
C VAL A 359 12.08 -7.74 -1.28
N VAL A 360 11.75 -8.70 -0.43
CA VAL A 360 11.04 -9.92 -0.86
C VAL A 360 9.55 -9.68 -1.15
N SER A 361 9.00 -8.54 -0.72
CA SER A 361 7.58 -8.21 -0.91
C SER A 361 7.29 -7.45 -2.20
N HIS A 362 8.17 -6.53 -2.64
CA HIS A 362 7.94 -5.78 -3.88
C HIS A 362 9.22 -5.17 -4.45
N TYR A 363 9.50 -5.47 -5.71
CA TYR A 363 10.71 -5.03 -6.41
C TYR A 363 10.79 -3.50 -6.57
N THR A 364 9.74 -2.81 -7.02
CA THR A 364 9.85 -1.36 -7.27
C THR A 364 10.01 -0.57 -5.98
N THR A 365 9.29 -0.95 -4.92
CA THR A 365 9.43 -0.30 -3.61
C THR A 365 10.83 -0.51 -3.03
N SER A 366 11.42 -1.70 -3.23
CA SER A 366 12.80 -1.98 -2.79
C SER A 366 13.84 -1.19 -3.60
N PHE A 367 13.65 -1.01 -4.91
CA PHE A 367 14.51 -0.16 -5.74
C PHE A 367 14.42 1.32 -5.34
N ILE A 368 13.21 1.85 -5.14
CA ILE A 368 13.00 3.23 -4.66
C ILE A 368 13.66 3.41 -3.29
N PHE A 369 13.58 2.40 -2.42
CA PHE A 369 14.23 2.43 -1.12
C PHE A 369 15.77 2.53 -1.25
N VAL A 370 16.39 1.73 -2.12
CA VAL A 370 17.85 1.83 -2.39
C VAL A 370 18.20 3.22 -2.94
N VAL A 371 17.44 3.73 -3.92
CA VAL A 371 17.65 5.05 -4.53
C VAL A 371 17.55 6.15 -3.47
N LEU A 372 16.58 6.08 -2.56
CA LEU A 372 16.44 7.00 -1.43
C LEU A 372 17.66 6.97 -0.49
N LEU A 373 18.14 5.79 -0.11
CA LEU A 373 19.32 5.65 0.75
C LEU A 373 20.57 6.23 0.08
N LEU A 374 20.80 5.93 -1.19
CA LEU A 374 21.94 6.41 -1.96
C LEU A 374 21.88 7.92 -2.19
N GLY A 375 20.71 8.46 -2.57
CA GLY A 375 20.50 9.89 -2.74
C GLY A 375 20.74 10.66 -1.46
N THR A 376 20.23 10.14 -0.33
CA THR A 376 20.47 10.74 0.99
C THR A 376 21.94 10.68 1.38
N LEU A 377 22.63 9.56 1.16
CA LEU A 377 24.08 9.44 1.41
C LEU A 377 24.89 10.43 0.56
N PHE A 378 24.54 10.59 -0.71
CA PHE A 378 25.19 11.53 -1.61
C PHE A 378 25.03 12.97 -1.11
N LEU A 379 23.79 13.38 -0.81
CA LEU A 379 23.51 14.72 -0.25
C LEU A 379 24.21 14.92 1.09
N SER A 380 24.23 13.91 1.96
CA SER A 380 24.91 13.96 3.25
C SER A 380 26.43 14.12 3.12
N LYS A 381 27.04 13.49 2.10
CA LYS A 381 28.47 13.64 1.80
C LYS A 381 28.78 15.00 1.18
N TYR A 382 27.92 15.48 0.27
CA TYR A 382 28.04 16.82 -0.32
C TYR A 382 28.00 17.92 0.74
N MET A 383 27.05 17.84 1.69
CA MET A 383 26.98 18.78 2.81
C MET A 383 28.25 18.76 3.68
N GLN A 384 28.82 17.58 3.93
CA GLN A 384 30.08 17.45 4.68
C GLN A 384 31.28 18.08 3.96
N LEU A 385 31.39 17.89 2.65
CA LEU A 385 32.44 18.54 1.85
C LEU A 385 32.37 20.08 1.95
N ASN A 386 31.16 20.61 2.15
CA ASN A 386 30.90 22.02 2.41
C ASN A 386 30.99 22.39 3.91
N ARG A 387 31.69 21.58 4.73
CA ARG A 387 31.96 21.76 6.17
C ARG A 387 30.71 21.77 7.06
N ILE A 388 29.62 21.14 6.62
CA ILE A 388 28.40 20.99 7.42
C ILE A 388 28.42 19.60 8.08
N ASN A 389 28.72 19.54 9.37
CA ASN A 389 28.72 18.30 10.15
C ASN A 389 27.37 18.10 10.88
N PHE A 390 26.89 16.86 10.91
CA PHE A 390 25.66 16.44 11.60
C PHE A 390 25.70 14.93 11.86
N ASP A 391 24.84 14.47 12.76
CA ASP A 391 24.70 13.05 13.08
C ASP A 391 24.25 12.24 11.87
N ARG A 392 24.94 11.11 11.64
CA ARG A 392 24.71 10.19 10.53
C ARG A 392 24.09 8.89 11.02
N ASN A 393 22.89 8.60 10.55
CA ASN A 393 22.18 7.35 10.74
C ASN A 393 22.36 6.43 9.53
N ILE A 394 22.39 7.01 8.33
CA ILE A 394 22.61 6.26 7.10
C ILE A 394 24.12 6.11 6.89
N THR A 395 24.61 4.89 7.06
CA THR A 395 26.01 4.56 6.79
C THR A 395 26.16 3.86 5.44
N GLY A 396 27.33 3.98 4.81
CA GLY A 396 27.62 3.23 3.58
C GLY A 396 27.50 1.71 3.75
N LYS A 397 27.81 1.18 4.95
CA LYS A 397 27.63 -0.24 5.28
C LYS A 397 26.15 -0.64 5.29
N LEU A 398 25.29 0.20 5.86
CA LEU A 398 23.84 -0.03 5.89
C LEU A 398 23.26 -0.02 4.48
N ALA A 399 23.60 0.99 3.67
CA ALA A 399 23.14 1.05 2.27
C ALA A 399 23.65 -0.14 1.45
N LEU A 400 24.93 -0.52 1.62
CA LEU A 400 25.50 -1.71 0.98
C LEU A 400 24.74 -2.98 1.40
N GLY A 401 24.38 -3.13 2.67
CA GLY A 401 23.59 -4.26 3.15
C GLY A 401 22.25 -4.39 2.43
N VAL A 402 21.51 -3.30 2.26
CA VAL A 402 20.23 -3.31 1.53
C VAL A 402 20.44 -3.59 0.04
N ILE A 403 21.48 -3.03 -0.57
CA ILE A 403 21.83 -3.30 -1.97
C ILE A 403 22.14 -4.79 -2.16
N LEU A 404 22.91 -5.41 -1.26
CA LEU A 404 23.21 -6.84 -1.32
C LEU A 404 21.95 -7.69 -1.20
N MET A 405 21.00 -7.33 -0.33
CA MET A 405 19.70 -8.01 -0.27
C MET A 405 18.96 -7.93 -1.61
N VAL A 406 18.90 -6.74 -2.23
CA VAL A 406 18.28 -6.54 -3.54
C VAL A 406 18.98 -7.37 -4.62
N LEU A 407 20.30 -7.38 -4.65
CA LEU A 407 21.07 -8.16 -5.63
C LEU A 407 20.90 -9.66 -5.44
N ILE A 408 20.86 -10.15 -4.20
CA ILE A 408 20.62 -11.58 -3.90
C ILE A 408 19.21 -11.97 -4.37
N TRP A 409 18.18 -11.24 -3.94
CA TRP A 409 16.79 -11.61 -4.23
C TRP A 409 16.41 -11.38 -5.70
N HIS A 410 16.62 -10.15 -6.20
CA HIS A 410 16.20 -9.76 -7.54
C HIS A 410 17.21 -10.13 -8.63
N GLY A 411 18.50 -10.29 -8.28
CA GLY A 411 19.56 -10.60 -9.24
C GLY A 411 19.98 -12.07 -9.29
N LEU A 412 19.99 -12.79 -8.16
CA LEU A 412 20.44 -14.20 -8.12
C LEU A 412 19.28 -15.18 -8.06
N ILE A 413 18.30 -14.94 -7.18
CA ILE A 413 17.19 -15.88 -6.95
C ILE A 413 16.14 -15.74 -8.06
N THR A 414 15.57 -14.54 -8.24
CA THR A 414 14.43 -14.36 -9.15
C THR A 414 14.83 -13.91 -10.55
N LYS A 415 15.92 -13.13 -10.70
CA LYS A 415 16.54 -12.64 -11.95
C LYS A 415 15.68 -11.69 -12.81
N ILE A 416 14.39 -11.96 -12.98
CA ILE A 416 13.46 -11.27 -13.89
C ILE A 416 13.38 -9.77 -13.58
N THR A 417 13.20 -9.42 -12.30
CA THR A 417 12.92 -8.03 -11.89
C THR A 417 14.15 -7.13 -11.97
N LEU A 418 15.37 -7.65 -11.80
CA LEU A 418 16.57 -6.83 -11.97
C LEU A 418 16.79 -6.48 -13.44
N ALA A 419 16.58 -7.43 -14.35
CA ALA A 419 16.64 -7.16 -15.79
C ALA A 419 15.58 -6.10 -16.19
N ALA A 420 14.35 -6.24 -15.70
CA ALA A 420 13.29 -5.25 -15.92
C ALA A 420 13.67 -3.85 -15.41
N ALA A 421 14.28 -3.76 -14.23
CA ALA A 421 14.73 -2.48 -13.66
C ALA A 421 15.86 -1.83 -14.47
N VAL A 422 16.81 -2.63 -14.96
CA VAL A 422 17.89 -2.15 -15.84
C VAL A 422 17.33 -1.63 -17.15
N ASN A 423 16.42 -2.37 -17.78
CA ASN A 423 15.76 -1.95 -19.01
C ASN A 423 14.95 -0.66 -18.79
N PHE A 424 14.21 -0.57 -17.68
CA PHE A 424 13.48 0.64 -17.31
C PHE A 424 14.41 1.85 -17.19
N LEU A 425 15.58 1.70 -16.57
CA LEU A 425 16.57 2.77 -16.46
C LEU A 425 17.12 3.18 -17.83
N ILE A 426 17.45 2.21 -18.69
CA ILE A 426 17.95 2.47 -20.06
C ILE A 426 16.91 3.25 -20.85
N TYR A 427 15.65 2.80 -20.88
CA TYR A 427 14.57 3.48 -21.59
C TYR A 427 14.27 4.86 -21.00
N SER A 428 14.35 5.02 -19.68
CA SER A 428 14.23 6.32 -19.02
C SER A 428 15.30 7.30 -19.52
N LEU A 429 16.56 6.87 -19.60
CA LEU A 429 17.66 7.69 -20.09
C LEU A 429 17.53 8.00 -21.59
N GLN A 430 17.12 7.01 -22.40
CA GLN A 430 16.87 7.21 -23.83
C GLN A 430 15.73 8.20 -24.08
N SER A 431 14.68 8.19 -23.24
CA SER A 431 13.56 9.13 -23.35
C SER A 431 13.94 10.59 -23.04
N LEU A 432 15.06 10.85 -22.37
CA LEU A 432 15.54 12.22 -22.20
C LEU A 432 15.97 12.85 -23.52
N ASN A 433 16.42 12.03 -24.49
CA ASN A 433 16.80 12.52 -25.81
C ASN A 433 15.60 13.15 -26.54
N SER A 434 14.40 12.60 -26.40
CA SER A 434 13.20 13.18 -27.02
C SER A 434 12.80 14.52 -26.39
N VAL A 435 13.01 14.68 -25.08
CA VAL A 435 12.81 15.97 -24.38
C VAL A 435 13.79 17.03 -24.87
N ILE A 436 15.07 16.66 -25.03
CA ILE A 436 16.13 17.59 -25.46
C ILE A 436 15.95 18.01 -26.92
N ILE A 437 15.49 17.10 -27.78
CA ILE A 437 15.23 17.36 -29.21
C ILE A 437 13.92 18.13 -29.43
N GLY A 438 13.06 18.24 -28.40
CA GLY A 438 11.79 18.95 -28.49
C GLY A 438 10.72 18.19 -29.29
N ASN A 439 10.84 16.86 -29.40
CA ASN A 439 9.75 16.05 -29.94
C ASN A 439 8.57 16.11 -28.97
N ASP A 440 7.35 16.16 -29.49
CA ASP A 440 6.13 16.11 -28.68
C ASP A 440 6.22 14.97 -27.69
N VAL A 441 6.45 15.33 -26.43
CA VAL A 441 6.36 14.41 -25.31
C VAL A 441 4.89 14.06 -25.23
N PRO A 442 4.49 12.77 -25.37
CA PRO A 442 3.13 12.40 -25.06
C PRO A 442 2.94 12.72 -23.58
N SER A 443 2.26 13.84 -23.33
CA SER A 443 1.84 14.25 -22.00
C SER A 443 1.15 13.05 -21.38
N ALA A 444 1.64 12.57 -20.24
CA ALA A 444 0.89 11.62 -19.45
C ALA A 444 -0.54 12.16 -19.35
N SER A 445 -1.51 11.36 -19.77
CA SER A 445 -2.90 11.76 -19.91
C SER A 445 -3.37 12.36 -18.59
N SER A 446 -3.27 13.69 -18.47
CA SER A 446 -4.10 14.42 -17.55
C SER A 446 -5.49 14.09 -18.02
N ALA A 447 -6.25 13.35 -17.21
CA ALA A 447 -7.68 13.19 -17.42
C ALA A 447 -8.24 14.60 -17.64
N GLY A 448 -8.41 14.96 -18.91
CA GLY A 448 -8.82 16.28 -19.31
C GLY A 448 -10.17 16.50 -18.66
N ILE A 449 -10.34 17.67 -18.06
CA ILE A 449 -11.68 18.14 -17.69
C ILE A 449 -12.49 18.06 -18.98
N ARG A 450 -13.38 17.06 -19.08
CA ARG A 450 -14.35 16.99 -20.18
C ARG A 450 -15.24 18.21 -20.01
N LEU A 451 -15.01 19.22 -20.85
CA LEU A 451 -15.68 20.53 -20.81
C LEU A 451 -17.14 20.48 -21.30
N ASP A 452 -17.68 19.29 -21.59
CA ASP A 452 -19.10 19.08 -21.95
C ASP A 452 -20.03 18.90 -20.73
N ASN A 453 -19.49 19.03 -19.53
CA ASN A 453 -20.15 18.72 -18.27
C ASN A 453 -20.92 19.93 -17.70
N SER A 454 -22.13 19.71 -17.17
CA SER A 454 -22.91 20.74 -16.46
C SER A 454 -22.11 21.34 -15.29
N ILE A 455 -22.42 22.57 -14.89
CA ILE A 455 -21.74 23.25 -13.75
C ILE A 455 -21.73 22.36 -12.49
N GLU A 456 -22.79 21.60 -12.25
CA GLU A 456 -22.92 20.67 -11.12
C GLU A 456 -21.89 19.54 -11.16
N SER A 457 -21.64 18.95 -12.34
CA SER A 457 -20.63 17.89 -12.52
C SER A 457 -19.17 18.40 -12.51
N MET A 458 -18.95 19.72 -12.63
CA MET A 458 -17.62 20.32 -12.46
C MET A 458 -17.22 20.48 -11.00
N ILE A 459 -18.18 20.63 -10.07
CA ILE A 459 -17.89 20.91 -8.65
C ILE A 459 -17.07 19.76 -8.00
N PRO A 460 -17.47 18.48 -8.11
CA PRO A 460 -16.68 17.37 -7.57
C PRO A 460 -15.26 17.29 -8.15
N VAL A 461 -15.12 17.52 -9.46
CA VAL A 461 -13.83 17.50 -10.16
C VAL A 461 -12.91 18.62 -9.66
N ILE A 462 -13.43 19.83 -9.49
CA ILE A 462 -12.66 20.97 -8.96
C ILE A 462 -12.27 20.74 -7.51
N ILE A 463 -13.19 20.24 -6.67
CA ILE A 463 -12.90 19.94 -5.27
C ILE A 463 -11.82 18.85 -5.17
N SER A 464 -12.02 17.74 -5.87
CA SER A 464 -11.10 16.59 -5.83
C SER A 464 -9.73 16.93 -6.44
N GLY A 465 -9.70 17.42 -7.68
CA GLY A 465 -8.47 17.72 -8.41
C GLY A 465 -7.75 18.98 -7.93
N GLY A 466 -8.50 20.05 -7.64
CA GLY A 466 -7.95 21.32 -7.17
C GLY A 466 -7.33 21.20 -5.78
N ILE A 467 -8.03 20.59 -4.82
CA ILE A 467 -7.49 20.40 -3.47
C ILE A 467 -6.36 19.37 -3.46
N SER A 468 -6.42 18.33 -4.31
CA SER A 468 -5.31 17.39 -4.52
C SER A 468 -4.03 18.10 -4.99
N THR A 469 -4.15 18.99 -5.98
CA THR A 469 -3.01 19.76 -6.47
C THR A 469 -2.47 20.70 -5.38
N LEU A 470 -3.36 21.36 -4.66
CA LEU A 470 -2.99 22.25 -3.57
C LEU A 470 -2.29 21.51 -2.42
N SER A 471 -2.73 20.30 -2.07
CA SER A 471 -2.11 19.50 -1.01
C SER A 471 -0.69 19.06 -1.37
N LYS A 472 -0.46 18.69 -2.64
CA LYS A 472 0.88 18.40 -3.19
C LYS A 472 1.81 19.61 -3.10
N LEU A 473 1.30 20.81 -3.42
CA LEU A 473 2.04 22.07 -3.24
C LEU A 473 2.35 22.35 -1.77
N PHE A 474 1.40 22.12 -0.86
CA PHE A 474 1.64 22.27 0.57
C PHE A 474 2.73 21.32 1.07
N VAL A 475 2.76 20.07 0.62
CA VAL A 475 3.85 19.14 0.94
C VAL A 475 5.20 19.69 0.46
N ALA A 476 5.29 20.15 -0.80
CA ALA A 476 6.52 20.72 -1.35
C ALA A 476 7.01 21.95 -0.55
N ILE A 477 6.10 22.89 -0.28
CA ILE A 477 6.39 24.10 0.52
C ILE A 477 6.81 23.71 1.94
N GLY A 478 6.14 22.72 2.55
CA GLY A 478 6.48 22.22 3.88
C GLY A 478 7.87 21.62 3.96
N VAL A 479 8.27 20.81 2.97
CA VAL A 479 9.64 20.24 2.90
C VAL A 479 10.67 21.37 2.84
N ILE A 480 10.47 22.36 1.97
CA ILE A 480 11.38 23.49 1.81
C ILE A 480 11.44 24.31 3.11
N TYR A 481 10.29 24.66 3.67
CA TYR A 481 10.16 25.47 4.87
C TYR A 481 10.85 24.81 6.07
N VAL A 482 10.50 23.56 6.37
CA VAL A 482 11.05 22.83 7.54
C VAL A 482 12.53 22.61 7.37
N THR A 483 13.00 22.24 6.16
CA THR A 483 14.41 22.00 5.93
C THR A 483 15.22 23.28 6.07
N ALA A 484 14.78 24.38 5.46
CA ALA A 484 15.45 25.67 5.58
C ALA A 484 15.44 26.17 7.03
N SER A 485 14.30 26.14 7.73
CA SER A 485 14.21 26.53 9.14
C SER A 485 15.11 25.70 10.06
N ALA A 486 15.14 24.38 9.89
CA ALA A 486 15.96 23.49 10.72
C ALA A 486 17.46 23.64 10.43
N LEU A 487 17.85 23.77 9.16
CA LEU A 487 19.23 24.03 8.78
C LEU A 487 19.69 25.40 9.27
N LEU A 488 18.90 26.46 9.09
CA LEU A 488 19.22 27.80 9.60
C LEU A 488 19.35 27.84 11.12
N PHE A 489 18.50 27.10 11.85
CA PHE A 489 18.59 27.02 13.30
C PHE A 489 19.89 26.37 13.77
N LYS A 490 20.25 25.20 13.20
CA LYS A 490 21.52 24.53 13.49
C LYS A 490 22.70 25.40 13.08
N TYR A 491 22.56 26.10 11.96
CA TYR A 491 23.58 26.97 11.39
C TYR A 491 23.83 28.22 12.26
N ASN A 492 22.79 28.80 12.86
CA ASN A 492 22.95 29.93 13.77
C ASN A 492 23.75 29.58 15.04
N GLN A 493 23.80 28.31 15.42
CA GLN A 493 24.64 27.84 16.53
C GLN A 493 26.11 27.62 16.12
N MET A 494 26.46 27.77 14.85
CA MET A 494 27.80 27.53 14.29
C MET A 494 28.64 28.82 14.24
N ASN A 495 29.96 28.70 14.38
CA ASN A 495 30.87 29.83 14.24
C ASN A 495 30.88 30.39 12.80
N ARG A 496 30.93 31.72 12.65
CA ARG A 496 30.80 32.43 11.35
C ARG A 496 31.87 32.01 10.33
N ASP A 497 33.04 31.61 10.80
CA ASP A 497 34.15 31.16 9.97
C ASP A 497 33.91 29.78 9.35
N GLU A 498 33.02 28.99 9.95
CA GLU A 498 32.59 27.68 9.48
C GLU A 498 31.39 27.77 8.51
N MET A 499 30.89 28.98 8.20
CA MET A 499 29.78 29.18 7.24
C MET A 499 30.16 28.85 5.80
N PRO A 500 29.34 28.07 5.09
CA PRO A 500 29.42 27.98 3.63
C PRO A 500 29.32 29.36 2.98
N SER A 501 30.11 29.58 1.93
CA SER A 501 30.21 30.88 1.24
C SER A 501 28.88 31.40 0.68
N PHE A 502 27.96 30.51 0.29
CA PHE A 502 26.64 30.89 -0.24
C PHE A 502 25.70 31.46 0.83
N LEU A 503 25.78 31.00 2.09
CA LEU A 503 24.96 31.54 3.19
C LEU A 503 25.51 32.87 3.71
N LYS A 504 26.82 33.14 3.55
CA LYS A 504 27.43 34.44 3.90
C LYS A 504 26.85 35.63 3.11
N ARG A 505 26.21 35.38 1.97
CA ARG A 505 25.63 36.42 1.09
C ARG A 505 24.21 36.85 1.47
N LEU A 506 23.49 36.08 2.27
CA LEU A 506 22.12 36.41 2.69
C LEU A 506 22.14 37.28 3.95
N SER A 507 21.35 38.35 3.97
CA SER A 507 21.22 39.21 5.16
C SER A 507 20.62 38.37 6.31
N ARG A 508 21.24 38.46 7.49
CA ARG A 508 20.78 37.77 8.69
C ARG A 508 19.33 38.13 8.99
N ASP A 509 18.97 39.40 8.89
CA ASP A 509 17.64 39.91 9.21
C ASP A 509 16.55 39.38 8.27
N ASP A 510 16.83 39.22 6.98
CA ASP A 510 15.85 38.65 6.04
C ASP A 510 15.64 37.15 6.27
N LEU A 511 16.71 36.41 6.57
CA LEU A 511 16.63 34.99 6.94
C LEU A 511 15.90 34.78 8.28
N TYR A 512 16.18 35.61 9.28
CA TYR A 512 15.51 35.57 10.59
C TYR A 512 14.02 35.92 10.48
N ARG A 513 13.68 36.95 9.68
CA ARG A 513 12.29 37.38 9.46
C ARG A 513 11.48 36.35 8.69
N PHE A 514 12.07 35.67 7.71
CA PHE A 514 11.33 34.76 6.83
C PHE A 514 11.14 33.36 7.43
N PHE A 515 12.17 32.79 8.08
CA PHE A 515 12.12 31.38 8.53
C PHE A 515 11.68 31.17 9.97
N ASN A 516 11.52 32.25 10.76
CA ASN A 516 11.12 32.25 12.17
C ASN A 516 11.73 31.06 12.92
N LEU A 517 13.00 31.20 13.32
CA LEU A 517 13.83 30.16 13.93
C LEU A 517 13.06 29.45 15.06
N ASN A 518 12.48 28.32 14.72
CA ASN A 518 11.68 27.54 15.63
C ASN A 518 12.47 26.28 15.95
N GLU A 519 13.07 26.25 17.14
CA GLU A 519 13.78 25.09 17.68
C GLU A 519 12.96 23.79 17.52
N LYS A 520 11.63 23.90 17.54
CA LYS A 520 10.72 22.77 17.32
C LYS A 520 11.02 21.98 16.04
N TRP A 521 11.41 22.64 14.94
CA TRP A 521 11.70 21.95 13.67
C TRP A 521 13.09 21.33 13.61
N ALA A 522 14.00 21.74 14.49
CA ALA A 522 15.31 21.11 14.63
C ALA A 522 15.24 19.67 15.18
N ARG A 523 14.07 19.26 15.70
CA ARG A 523 13.77 17.86 16.09
C ARG A 523 13.79 16.90 14.90
N PHE A 524 13.60 17.39 13.68
CA PHE A 524 13.84 16.58 12.49
C PHE A 524 15.35 16.43 12.29
N GLY A 525 15.82 15.19 12.24
CA GLY A 525 17.21 14.87 11.94
C GLY A 525 17.62 15.42 10.56
N THR A 526 18.86 15.88 10.41
CA THR A 526 19.32 16.48 9.15
C THR A 526 19.20 15.50 7.98
N GLU A 527 19.54 14.23 8.19
CA GLU A 527 19.39 13.21 7.14
C GLU A 527 17.93 12.95 6.75
N TYR A 528 16.98 13.05 7.70
CA TYR A 528 15.56 12.95 7.38
C TYR A 528 15.15 14.10 6.45
N LEU A 529 15.65 15.32 6.68
CA LEU A 529 15.37 16.48 5.84
C LEU A 529 16.01 16.34 4.45
N LEU A 530 17.24 15.83 4.38
CA LEU A 530 17.90 15.55 3.09
C LEU A 530 17.16 14.45 2.31
N ALA A 531 16.71 13.39 2.98
CA ALA A 531 15.86 12.37 2.39
C ALA A 531 14.53 12.96 1.90
N SER A 532 13.93 13.89 2.66
CA SER A 532 12.70 14.58 2.26
C SER A 532 12.88 15.44 1.01
N ILE A 533 13.99 16.18 0.92
CA ILE A 533 14.36 16.94 -0.30
C ILE A 533 14.55 15.98 -1.48
N PHE A 534 15.24 14.86 -1.26
CA PHE A 534 15.49 13.90 -2.33
C PHE A 534 14.21 13.23 -2.82
N LEU A 535 13.28 12.89 -1.92
CA LEU A 535 11.94 12.40 -2.31
C LEU A 535 11.16 13.44 -3.12
N LEU A 536 11.21 14.73 -2.72
CA LEU A 536 10.59 15.80 -3.48
C LEU A 536 11.19 15.92 -4.89
N LEU A 537 12.51 15.75 -5.03
CA LEU A 537 13.18 15.70 -6.32
C LEU A 537 12.72 14.49 -7.16
N LEU A 538 12.60 13.30 -6.56
CA LEU A 538 12.09 12.11 -7.26
C LEU A 538 10.66 12.32 -7.76
N LEU A 539 9.79 12.93 -6.95
CA LEU A 539 8.43 13.28 -7.36
C LEU A 539 8.44 14.25 -8.55
N PHE A 540 9.31 15.26 -8.54
CA PHE A 540 9.46 16.19 -9.65
C PHE A 540 9.98 15.50 -10.92
N ILE A 541 10.99 14.63 -10.80
CA ILE A 541 11.52 13.82 -11.91
C ILE A 541 10.43 12.91 -12.50
N SER A 542 9.58 12.31 -11.67
CA SER A 542 8.51 11.43 -12.15
C SER A 542 7.45 12.16 -12.97
N ILE A 543 7.33 13.48 -12.84
CA ILE A 543 6.47 14.32 -13.70
C ILE A 543 7.21 14.71 -14.99
N LEU A 544 8.49 15.08 -14.88
CA LEU A 544 9.26 15.64 -16.00
C LEU A 544 9.79 14.62 -17.00
N VAL A 545 10.11 13.40 -16.55
CA VAL A 545 10.75 12.39 -17.42
C VAL A 545 9.65 11.54 -18.09
N PRO A 546 9.48 11.61 -19.42
CA PRO A 546 8.33 11.02 -20.11
C PRO A 546 8.13 9.54 -19.82
N PHE A 547 9.19 8.74 -19.94
CA PHE A 547 9.12 7.30 -19.74
C PHE A 547 8.91 6.92 -18.27
N VAL A 548 9.38 7.75 -17.32
CA VAL A 548 9.12 7.53 -15.90
C VAL A 548 7.66 7.87 -15.58
N SER A 549 7.14 8.94 -16.15
CA SER A 549 5.75 9.39 -15.98
C SER A 549 4.75 8.36 -16.50
N GLN A 550 5.04 7.72 -17.63
CA GLN A 550 4.21 6.65 -18.19
C GLN A 550 4.48 5.28 -17.53
N GLY A 551 5.74 4.96 -17.25
CA GLY A 551 6.15 3.63 -16.81
C GLY A 551 6.03 3.38 -15.29
N TYR A 552 5.99 4.43 -14.46
CA TYR A 552 5.66 4.31 -13.04
C TYR A 552 4.68 5.41 -12.62
N ASN A 553 3.53 4.96 -12.13
CA ASN A 553 2.43 5.84 -11.74
C ASN A 553 2.85 6.85 -10.64
N PHE A 554 2.71 8.15 -10.92
CA PHE A 554 3.03 9.24 -9.98
C PHE A 554 2.32 9.09 -8.64
N GLU A 555 1.03 8.73 -8.64
CA GLU A 555 0.24 8.57 -7.41
C GLU A 555 0.78 7.41 -6.55
N ARG A 556 1.30 6.32 -7.17
CA ARG A 556 2.01 5.25 -6.45
C ARG A 556 3.27 5.78 -5.75
N LEU A 557 4.09 6.58 -6.44
CA LEU A 557 5.29 7.19 -5.85
C LEU A 557 4.94 8.20 -4.76
N TYR A 558 3.90 9.01 -4.97
CA TYR A 558 3.44 10.00 -4.02
C TYR A 558 2.92 9.34 -2.75
N MET A 559 2.11 8.29 -2.85
CA MET A 559 1.64 7.53 -1.69
C MET A 559 2.80 6.89 -0.90
N GLN A 560 3.77 6.29 -1.59
CA GLN A 560 4.99 5.79 -0.94
C GLN A 560 5.81 6.92 -0.30
N SER A 561 5.80 8.12 -0.87
CA SER A 561 6.49 9.28 -0.29
C SER A 561 5.75 9.87 0.91
N LEU A 562 4.40 9.80 0.94
CA LEU A 562 3.58 10.34 2.02
C LEU A 562 3.81 9.64 3.36
N VAL A 563 4.20 8.36 3.37
CA VAL A 563 4.61 7.70 4.62
C VAL A 563 5.76 8.45 5.32
N PHE A 564 6.53 9.22 4.56
CA PHE A 564 7.63 10.05 5.00
C PHE A 564 7.29 11.54 5.03
N LEU A 565 6.45 12.04 4.12
CA LEU A 565 6.21 13.45 3.87
C LEU A 565 4.85 13.97 4.37
N ALA A 566 3.94 13.12 4.88
CA ALA A 566 2.62 13.52 5.34
C ALA A 566 2.57 14.76 6.27
N PRO A 567 3.43 14.91 7.30
CA PRO A 567 3.39 16.11 8.14
C PRO A 567 3.75 17.39 7.40
N MET A 568 4.46 17.29 6.28
CA MET A 568 4.88 18.47 5.50
C MET A 568 3.69 19.19 4.88
N CYS A 569 2.56 18.51 4.62
CA CYS A 569 1.33 19.18 4.18
C CYS A 569 0.87 20.24 5.20
N VAL A 570 0.79 19.85 6.48
CA VAL A 570 0.39 20.74 7.57
C VAL A 570 1.40 21.86 7.79
N LEU A 571 2.69 21.51 7.71
CA LEU A 571 3.77 22.46 7.91
C LEU A 571 3.91 23.45 6.74
N GLY A 572 3.50 23.06 5.53
CA GLY A 572 3.39 23.94 4.38
C GLY A 572 2.29 24.99 4.55
N VAL A 573 1.11 24.59 5.06
CA VAL A 573 0.04 25.55 5.41
C VAL A 573 0.52 26.54 6.47
N LEU A 574 1.22 26.03 7.50
CA LEU A 574 1.82 26.89 8.52
C LEU A 574 2.84 27.87 7.94
N ALA A 575 3.67 27.42 6.99
CA ALA A 575 4.64 28.28 6.30
C ALA A 575 3.95 29.43 5.58
N ILE A 576 2.89 29.15 4.80
CA ILE A 576 2.12 30.15 4.06
C ILE A 576 1.49 31.17 5.01
N ILE A 577 0.82 30.71 6.07
CA ILE A 577 0.18 31.61 7.05
C ILE A 577 1.19 32.55 7.70
N ARG A 578 2.39 32.02 8.03
CA ARG A 578 3.48 32.82 8.59
C ARG A 578 4.04 33.83 7.57
N SER A 579 4.20 33.43 6.30
CA SER A 579 4.62 34.33 5.21
C SER A 579 3.62 35.48 4.99
N LEU A 580 2.32 35.23 5.21
CA LEU A 580 1.27 36.25 5.18
C LEU A 580 1.21 37.12 6.45
N ARG A 581 2.13 36.94 7.40
CA ARG A 581 2.21 37.67 8.68
C ARG A 581 0.95 37.55 9.55
N LEU A 582 0.20 36.47 9.39
CA LEU A 582 -0.97 36.18 10.22
C LEU A 582 -0.52 35.50 11.52
N ASN A 583 -0.83 36.13 12.66
CA ASN A 583 -0.49 35.62 14.00
C ASN A 583 -1.53 34.58 14.48
N LEU A 584 -1.63 33.46 13.78
CA LEU A 584 -2.49 32.34 14.17
C LEU A 584 -1.75 31.33 15.05
N SER A 585 -2.41 30.90 16.13
CA SER A 585 -1.91 29.80 16.95
C SER A 585 -1.81 28.50 16.13
N ILE A 586 -0.88 27.61 16.49
CA ILE A 586 -0.77 26.29 15.84
C ILE A 586 -2.08 25.50 15.89
N ARG A 587 -2.92 25.73 16.92
CA ARG A 587 -4.23 25.11 17.05
C ARG A 587 -5.19 25.61 15.98
N HIS A 588 -5.23 26.92 15.72
CA HIS A 588 -6.06 27.48 14.65
C HIS A 588 -5.60 26.99 13.28
N VAL A 589 -4.28 26.98 13.03
CA VAL A 589 -3.71 26.45 11.78
C VAL A 589 -4.11 25.00 11.55
N THR A 590 -3.86 24.13 12.53
CA THR A 590 -4.20 22.70 12.40
C THR A 590 -5.70 22.44 12.30
N THR A 591 -6.56 23.22 12.96
CA THR A 591 -8.03 23.12 12.77
C THR A 591 -8.42 23.55 11.36
N PHE A 592 -7.88 24.65 10.85
CA PHE A 592 -8.14 25.12 9.49
C PHE A 592 -7.68 24.09 8.45
N THR A 593 -6.46 23.56 8.61
CA THR A 593 -5.94 22.49 7.74
C THR A 593 -6.81 21.22 7.83
N ALA A 594 -7.32 20.87 9.02
CA ALA A 594 -8.22 19.72 9.18
C ALA A 594 -9.54 19.88 8.42
N ILE A 595 -10.12 21.08 8.41
CA ILE A 595 -11.33 21.36 7.62
C ILE A 595 -11.04 21.16 6.14
N ILE A 596 -9.93 21.70 5.63
CA ILE A 596 -9.51 21.51 4.22
C ILE A 596 -9.31 20.03 3.91
N ILE A 597 -8.66 19.28 4.80
CA ILE A 597 -8.43 17.84 4.60
C ILE A 597 -9.73 17.04 4.66
N VAL A 598 -10.71 17.41 5.50
CA VAL A 598 -12.02 16.75 5.49
C VAL A 598 -12.76 17.03 4.19
N ILE A 599 -12.70 18.25 3.65
CA ILE A 599 -13.28 18.55 2.33
C ILE A 599 -12.57 17.74 1.24
N PHE A 600 -11.24 17.67 1.28
CA PHE A 600 -10.44 16.81 0.41
C PHE A 600 -10.88 15.34 0.50
N PHE A 601 -10.99 14.80 1.71
CA PHE A 601 -11.43 13.45 1.99
C PHE A 601 -12.81 13.15 1.40
N LEU A 602 -13.78 14.05 1.55
CA LEU A 602 -15.11 13.89 0.93
C LEU A 602 -15.02 13.90 -0.60
N GLY A 603 -14.14 14.72 -1.19
CA GLY A 603 -13.89 14.72 -2.63
C GLY A 603 -13.23 13.43 -3.13
N GLN A 604 -12.29 12.88 -2.37
CA GLN A 604 -11.52 11.70 -2.74
C GLN A 604 -12.25 10.38 -2.50
N THR A 605 -13.26 10.37 -1.63
CA THR A 605 -14.07 9.17 -1.32
C THR A 605 -15.20 8.94 -2.32
N GLY A 606 -15.42 9.82 -3.30
CA GLY A 606 -16.59 9.75 -4.18
C GLY A 606 -17.86 10.35 -3.56
N PHE A 607 -17.83 10.74 -2.28
CA PHE A 607 -18.99 11.29 -1.58
C PHE A 607 -19.55 12.54 -2.28
N THR A 608 -18.68 13.45 -2.72
CA THR A 608 -19.14 14.64 -3.46
C THR A 608 -19.79 14.27 -4.78
N TYR A 609 -19.26 13.27 -5.50
CA TYR A 609 -19.84 12.84 -6.77
C TYR A 609 -21.26 12.34 -6.57
N GLU A 610 -21.48 11.50 -5.55
CA GLU A 610 -22.80 10.99 -5.21
C GLU A 610 -23.80 12.09 -4.80
N VAL A 611 -23.38 13.05 -3.96
CA VAL A 611 -24.25 14.16 -3.53
C VAL A 611 -24.67 15.06 -4.69
N PHE A 612 -23.82 15.22 -5.71
CA PHE A 612 -24.11 15.99 -6.91
C PHE A 612 -24.72 15.16 -8.04
N GLY A 613 -25.10 13.89 -7.79
CA GLY A 613 -25.73 13.02 -8.78
C GLY A 613 -24.83 12.67 -9.97
N VAL A 614 -23.52 12.58 -9.73
CA VAL A 614 -22.52 12.21 -10.74
C VAL A 614 -22.08 10.77 -10.53
N ASP A 615 -22.44 9.91 -11.46
CA ASP A 615 -22.12 8.48 -11.44
C ASP A 615 -20.65 8.24 -11.83
N GLU A 616 -19.72 8.54 -10.92
CA GLU A 616 -18.27 8.28 -11.10
C GLU A 616 -17.63 7.46 -9.97
N SER A 617 -18.32 7.21 -8.85
CA SER A 617 -17.76 6.49 -7.70
C SER A 617 -18.04 5.00 -7.75
N ILE A 618 -17.02 4.19 -8.04
CA ILE A 618 -17.15 2.72 -8.04
C ILE A 618 -17.62 2.13 -6.70
N SER A 619 -17.27 2.77 -5.58
CA SER A 619 -17.65 2.30 -4.24
C SER A 619 -19.04 2.75 -3.79
N LEU A 620 -19.57 3.85 -4.34
CA LEU A 620 -20.85 4.42 -3.91
C LEU A 620 -21.95 4.30 -4.97
N ASN A 621 -21.60 4.06 -6.23
CA ASN A 621 -22.56 3.96 -7.31
C ASN A 621 -22.69 2.50 -7.80
N ALA A 622 -23.94 2.05 -7.94
CA ALA A 622 -24.24 0.69 -8.38
C ALA A 622 -23.98 0.48 -9.88
N ASP A 623 -24.20 1.52 -10.68
CA ASP A 623 -24.31 1.47 -12.15
C ASP A 623 -23.03 1.90 -12.87
N THR A 624 -22.02 2.35 -12.12
CA THR A 624 -20.68 2.67 -12.67
C THR A 624 -19.87 1.42 -13.01
N ASP A 625 -20.31 0.66 -14.02
CA ASP A 625 -19.50 -0.45 -14.54
C ASP A 625 -18.51 0.05 -15.59
N GLY A 626 -17.37 0.52 -15.11
CA GLY A 626 -16.20 0.80 -15.95
C GLY A 626 -15.51 -0.45 -16.50
N GLY A 627 -16.17 -1.62 -16.49
CA GLY A 627 -15.58 -2.92 -16.80
C GLY A 627 -14.76 -3.51 -15.66
N TYR A 628 -14.82 -2.95 -14.45
CA TYR A 628 -14.06 -3.42 -13.29
C TYR A 628 -14.88 -4.37 -12.41
N LEU A 629 -16.20 -4.21 -12.34
CA LEU A 629 -17.04 -5.11 -11.56
C LEU A 629 -17.03 -6.49 -12.20
N VAL A 630 -16.96 -7.51 -11.36
CA VAL A 630 -16.91 -8.90 -11.78
C VAL A 630 -18.21 -9.56 -11.38
N TYR A 631 -18.90 -10.17 -12.34
CA TYR A 631 -20.22 -10.77 -12.13
C TYR A 631 -20.15 -12.30 -12.07
N PRO A 632 -21.09 -12.96 -11.35
CA PRO A 632 -21.15 -14.42 -11.30
C PRO A 632 -21.23 -15.09 -12.66
N GLN A 633 -21.84 -14.45 -13.65
CA GLN A 633 -21.97 -14.91 -15.03
C GLN A 633 -20.62 -15.01 -15.73
N GLU A 634 -19.73 -14.04 -15.50
CA GLU A 634 -18.37 -14.03 -16.03
C GLU A 634 -17.52 -15.16 -15.42
N ILE A 635 -17.69 -15.41 -14.12
CA ILE A 635 -16.96 -16.50 -13.46
C ILE A 635 -17.40 -17.85 -14.00
N GLN A 636 -18.71 -18.05 -14.20
CA GLN A 636 -19.23 -19.30 -14.75
C GLN A 636 -18.73 -19.59 -16.17
N SER A 637 -18.68 -18.58 -17.05
CA SER A 637 -18.14 -18.73 -18.40
C SER A 637 -16.63 -18.91 -18.41
N ALA A 638 -15.89 -18.22 -17.52
CA ALA A 638 -14.44 -18.39 -17.36
C ALA A 638 -14.09 -19.82 -16.90
N THR A 639 -14.76 -20.34 -15.88
CA THR A 639 -14.58 -21.72 -15.41
C THR A 639 -15.02 -22.75 -16.47
N TRP A 640 -16.08 -22.46 -17.24
CA TRP A 640 -16.46 -23.31 -18.37
C TRP A 640 -15.34 -23.38 -19.42
N LEU A 641 -14.72 -22.24 -19.75
CA LEU A 641 -13.62 -22.16 -20.71
C LEU A 641 -12.37 -22.93 -20.23
N GLU A 642 -12.06 -22.86 -18.93
CA GLU A 642 -10.98 -23.66 -18.32
C GLU A 642 -11.22 -25.18 -18.50
N SER A 643 -12.47 -25.63 -18.36
CA SER A 643 -12.85 -27.04 -18.49
C SER A 643 -13.00 -27.54 -19.93
N SER A 644 -12.95 -26.64 -20.91
CA SER A 644 -13.19 -26.95 -22.32
C SER A 644 -11.97 -27.56 -23.03
N GLU A 645 -12.16 -28.01 -24.28
CA GLU A 645 -11.04 -28.45 -25.13
C GLU A 645 -9.95 -27.38 -25.17
N MET A 646 -8.68 -27.79 -24.97
CA MET A 646 -7.56 -26.86 -24.90
C MET A 646 -7.56 -25.91 -26.10
N PRO A 647 -7.83 -24.61 -25.90
CA PRO A 647 -7.90 -23.65 -26.98
C PRO A 647 -6.50 -23.43 -27.56
N SER A 648 -6.40 -23.27 -28.88
CA SER A 648 -5.14 -22.84 -29.51
C SER A 648 -4.81 -21.40 -29.11
N SER A 649 -5.83 -20.55 -29.08
CA SER A 649 -5.74 -19.13 -28.71
C SER A 649 -7.04 -18.70 -28.03
N VAL A 650 -6.93 -17.84 -27.02
CA VAL A 650 -8.08 -17.19 -26.37
C VAL A 650 -7.96 -15.69 -26.55
N PHE A 651 -9.02 -15.07 -27.04
CA PHE A 651 -9.13 -13.63 -27.21
C PHE A 651 -10.15 -13.07 -26.21
N ALA A 652 -9.83 -11.93 -25.61
CA ALA A 652 -10.74 -11.21 -24.74
C ALA A 652 -10.40 -9.72 -24.78
N ASP A 653 -11.32 -8.85 -24.38
CA ASP A 653 -10.97 -7.45 -24.18
C ASP A 653 -10.00 -7.26 -23.00
N ASN A 654 -9.51 -6.04 -22.83
CA ASN A 654 -8.53 -5.70 -21.81
C ASN A 654 -8.97 -6.09 -20.38
N TYR A 655 -10.23 -5.87 -20.01
CA TYR A 655 -10.74 -6.16 -18.66
C TYR A 655 -11.21 -7.61 -18.51
N ALA A 656 -11.84 -8.16 -19.53
CA ALA A 656 -12.27 -9.54 -19.62
C ALA A 656 -11.07 -10.50 -19.45
N SER A 657 -9.91 -10.14 -20.00
CA SER A 657 -8.66 -10.90 -19.80
C SER A 657 -8.24 -11.06 -18.33
N LEU A 658 -8.62 -10.13 -17.45
CA LEU A 658 -8.32 -10.20 -16.01
C LEU A 658 -9.14 -11.30 -15.31
N ARG A 659 -10.39 -11.52 -15.76
CA ARG A 659 -11.26 -12.58 -15.23
C ARG A 659 -10.67 -13.93 -15.58
N LEU A 660 -10.25 -14.10 -16.83
CA LEU A 660 -9.58 -15.32 -17.29
C LEU A 660 -8.28 -15.59 -16.53
N TRP A 661 -7.51 -14.54 -16.21
CA TRP A 661 -6.27 -14.69 -15.45
C TRP A 661 -6.50 -15.25 -14.04
N SER A 662 -7.52 -14.78 -13.35
CA SER A 662 -7.79 -15.14 -11.97
C SER A 662 -8.71 -16.36 -11.80
N TYR A 663 -9.61 -16.61 -12.74
CA TYR A 663 -10.71 -17.59 -12.61
C TYR A 663 -10.74 -18.67 -13.69
N ALA A 664 -9.93 -18.57 -14.74
CA ALA A 664 -9.77 -19.64 -15.75
C ALA A 664 -8.34 -20.18 -15.84
N GLY A 665 -7.42 -19.63 -15.04
CA GLY A 665 -6.00 -20.00 -15.08
C GLY A 665 -5.28 -19.64 -16.39
N ILE A 666 -5.84 -18.71 -17.18
CA ILE A 666 -5.29 -18.33 -18.49
C ILE A 666 -4.57 -16.97 -18.35
N PRO A 667 -3.22 -16.94 -18.27
CA PRO A 667 -2.49 -15.71 -17.98
C PRO A 667 -2.59 -14.70 -19.11
N ARG A 668 -2.46 -13.42 -18.77
CA ARG A 668 -2.48 -12.31 -19.73
C ARG A 668 -1.10 -12.08 -20.36
N GLY A 669 -1.05 -11.84 -21.69
CA GLY A 669 0.10 -11.25 -22.37
C GLY A 669 0.79 -12.12 -23.44
N TYR A 670 1.52 -11.46 -24.34
CA TYR A 670 2.29 -12.09 -25.42
C TYR A 670 3.52 -12.84 -24.88
N GLY A 671 3.72 -14.08 -25.32
CA GLY A 671 4.89 -14.90 -24.96
C GLY A 671 4.61 -16.06 -24.00
N TYR A 672 3.37 -16.23 -23.55
CA TYR A 672 2.91 -17.51 -23.01
C TYR A 672 2.30 -18.33 -24.14
N ASP A 673 2.68 -19.60 -24.26
CA ASP A 673 2.09 -20.54 -25.23
C ASP A 673 0.56 -20.72 -25.03
N ARG A 674 0.00 -20.18 -23.94
CA ARG A 674 -1.40 -20.29 -23.50
C ARG A 674 -1.98 -18.96 -22.99
N GLY A 675 -1.47 -17.83 -23.48
CA GLY A 675 -1.90 -16.50 -23.01
C GLY A 675 -3.22 -16.02 -23.63
N VAL A 676 -3.95 -15.17 -22.90
CA VAL A 676 -5.06 -14.40 -23.48
C VAL A 676 -4.50 -13.26 -24.34
N TYR A 677 -4.95 -13.20 -25.59
CA TYR A 677 -4.66 -12.13 -26.52
C TYR A 677 -5.71 -11.00 -26.38
N PRO A 678 -5.28 -9.75 -26.14
CA PRO A 678 -6.21 -8.64 -26.08
C PRO A 678 -6.84 -8.39 -27.46
N MET A 679 -8.14 -8.15 -27.48
CA MET A 679 -8.83 -7.63 -28.66
C MET A 679 -8.47 -6.15 -28.83
N ASP A 680 -7.95 -5.79 -30.00
CA ASP A 680 -7.55 -4.42 -30.33
C ASP A 680 -7.83 -4.12 -31.81
N THR A 681 -8.44 -2.96 -32.09
CA THR A 681 -8.81 -2.51 -33.44
C THR A 681 -7.60 -2.31 -34.36
N GLN A 682 -6.43 -1.96 -33.81
CA GLN A 682 -5.18 -1.80 -34.55
C GLN A 682 -4.52 -3.14 -34.89
N HIS A 683 -4.75 -4.19 -34.09
CA HIS A 683 -4.04 -5.48 -34.19
C HIS A 683 -4.85 -6.64 -34.76
N LEU A 684 -6.19 -6.55 -34.90
CA LEU A 684 -6.96 -7.61 -35.58
C LEU A 684 -6.59 -7.77 -37.06
N SER A 685 -6.04 -6.71 -37.67
CA SER A 685 -5.48 -6.74 -39.03
C SER A 685 -4.26 -7.67 -39.16
N PHE A 686 -3.58 -8.01 -38.05
CA PHE A 686 -2.34 -8.80 -38.04
C PHE A 686 -2.58 -10.29 -37.79
N HIS A 687 -3.53 -10.66 -36.92
CA HIS A 687 -3.89 -12.06 -36.64
C HIS A 687 -4.99 -12.63 -37.56
N GLY A 688 -5.70 -11.78 -38.30
CA GLY A 688 -6.62 -12.22 -39.36
C GLY A 688 -5.91 -12.82 -40.59
N ALA A 689 -4.58 -12.75 -40.66
CA ALA A 689 -3.79 -13.20 -41.79
C ALA A 689 -2.92 -14.43 -41.44
N LYS A 690 -3.50 -15.64 -41.61
CA LYS A 690 -2.91 -17.00 -41.66
C LYS A 690 -3.27 -17.88 -40.46
N ASN A 691 -3.97 -19.00 -40.69
CA ASN A 691 -4.01 -20.28 -39.94
C ASN A 691 -4.08 -20.30 -38.38
N GLU A 692 -4.08 -19.17 -37.67
CA GLU A 692 -4.03 -19.00 -36.21
C GLU A 692 -5.42 -19.00 -35.55
N LEU A 693 -6.47 -19.18 -36.35
CA LEU A 693 -7.87 -19.17 -35.90
C LEU A 693 -8.44 -20.59 -35.71
N ILE A 694 -7.66 -21.65 -35.91
CA ILE A 694 -8.15 -23.01 -35.71
C ILE A 694 -8.27 -23.28 -34.21
N ASN A 695 -9.48 -23.65 -33.76
CA ASN A 695 -9.76 -23.94 -32.35
C ASN A 695 -9.44 -22.73 -31.43
N SER A 696 -9.83 -21.54 -31.88
CA SER A 696 -9.66 -20.29 -31.14
C SER A 696 -10.98 -19.85 -30.51
N TYR A 697 -10.90 -19.24 -29.34
CA TYR A 697 -12.05 -18.82 -28.56
C TYR A 697 -12.03 -17.31 -28.34
N VAL A 698 -13.21 -16.70 -28.30
CA VAL A 698 -13.41 -15.31 -27.85
C VAL A 698 -14.26 -15.35 -26.59
N TYR A 699 -13.76 -14.75 -25.52
CA TYR A 699 -14.47 -14.61 -24.26
C TYR A 699 -15.04 -13.18 -24.15
N LEU A 700 -16.36 -13.09 -23.97
CA LEU A 700 -17.10 -11.84 -23.79
C LEU A 700 -17.57 -11.72 -22.35
N SER A 701 -17.11 -10.66 -21.67
CA SER A 701 -17.53 -10.31 -20.32
C SER A 701 -18.99 -9.83 -20.27
N HIS A 702 -19.51 -9.66 -19.06
CA HIS A 702 -20.83 -9.05 -18.84
C HIS A 702 -20.94 -7.67 -19.48
N TYR A 703 -19.91 -6.84 -19.31
CA TYR A 703 -19.87 -5.53 -19.94
C TYR A 703 -19.99 -5.62 -21.47
N ASN A 704 -19.32 -6.59 -22.10
CA ASN A 704 -19.37 -6.74 -23.56
C ASN A 704 -20.75 -7.16 -24.06
N VAL A 705 -21.39 -8.10 -23.37
CA VAL A 705 -22.71 -8.62 -23.73
C VAL A 705 -23.80 -7.56 -23.49
N ASP A 706 -23.73 -6.83 -22.38
CA ASP A 706 -24.74 -5.84 -21.98
C ASP A 706 -24.66 -4.56 -22.82
N THR A 707 -23.45 -4.07 -23.07
CA THR A 707 -23.25 -2.77 -23.76
C THR A 707 -23.02 -2.88 -25.25
N GLY A 708 -22.63 -4.06 -25.76
CA GLY A 708 -22.14 -4.21 -27.13
C GLY A 708 -20.77 -3.57 -27.38
N LEU A 709 -20.07 -3.12 -26.34
CA LEU A 709 -18.78 -2.44 -26.43
C LEU A 709 -17.65 -3.30 -25.90
N ILE A 710 -16.46 -3.15 -26.46
CA ILE A 710 -15.23 -3.71 -25.90
C ILE A 710 -14.24 -2.62 -25.52
N PHE A 711 -13.38 -2.90 -24.55
CA PHE A 711 -12.26 -2.03 -24.22
C PHE A 711 -11.05 -2.32 -25.12
N ASP A 712 -10.79 -1.39 -26.05
CA ASP A 712 -9.78 -1.43 -27.09
C ASP A 712 -8.39 -1.03 -26.56
N GLY A 713 -7.43 -1.96 -26.67
CA GLY A 713 -6.00 -1.68 -26.49
C GLY A 713 -5.52 -1.24 -25.09
N TYR A 714 -4.20 -1.01 -25.01
CA TYR A 714 -3.47 -0.64 -23.79
C TYR A 714 -3.34 0.88 -23.58
N ASP A 715 -3.88 1.70 -24.49
CA ASP A 715 -3.59 3.14 -24.51
C ASP A 715 -4.46 3.93 -23.51
N SER A 716 -3.80 4.43 -22.47
CA SER A 716 -4.34 5.27 -21.40
C SER A 716 -4.82 6.68 -21.83
N SER A 717 -4.70 7.04 -23.10
CA SER A 717 -4.97 8.40 -23.59
C SER A 717 -6.40 8.64 -24.10
N ASN A 718 -7.16 7.59 -24.38
CA ASN A 718 -8.61 7.67 -24.56
C ASN A 718 -9.23 6.38 -24.04
N ARG A 719 -10.41 6.44 -23.43
CA ARG A 719 -11.23 5.25 -23.17
C ARG A 719 -11.67 4.69 -24.53
N GLY A 720 -10.75 4.02 -25.23
CA GLY A 720 -10.95 3.38 -26.52
C GLY A 720 -11.99 2.30 -26.32
N ARG A 721 -13.24 2.65 -26.59
CA ARG A 721 -14.32 1.69 -26.69
C ARG A 721 -14.52 1.46 -28.18
N ALA A 722 -14.52 0.22 -28.57
CA ALA A 722 -14.87 -0.18 -29.92
C ALA A 722 -16.21 -0.93 -29.87
N GLU A 723 -17.02 -0.78 -30.90
CA GLU A 723 -18.26 -1.54 -31.02
C GLU A 723 -17.90 -3.00 -31.32
N LEU A 724 -18.58 -3.95 -30.69
CA LEU A 724 -18.37 -5.38 -30.93
C LEU A 724 -18.58 -5.71 -32.42
N GLU A 725 -19.48 -4.98 -33.10
CA GLU A 725 -19.77 -5.10 -34.53
C GLU A 725 -18.57 -4.77 -35.44
N ASP A 726 -17.64 -3.93 -34.99
CA ASP A 726 -16.43 -3.59 -35.75
C ASP A 726 -15.50 -4.80 -35.92
N PHE A 727 -15.66 -5.84 -35.09
CA PHE A 727 -14.86 -7.06 -35.11
C PHE A 727 -15.50 -8.11 -36.03
N VAL A 728 -15.36 -7.91 -37.34
CA VAL A 728 -15.91 -8.77 -38.42
C VAL A 728 -15.62 -10.27 -38.23
N LEU A 729 -14.54 -10.63 -37.54
CA LEU A 729 -14.19 -12.01 -37.22
C LEU A 729 -15.24 -12.71 -36.32
N LEU A 730 -15.91 -11.98 -35.43
CA LEU A 730 -16.93 -12.54 -34.53
C LEU A 730 -18.11 -13.13 -35.30
N ASN A 731 -18.45 -12.55 -36.46
CA ASN A 731 -19.48 -13.07 -37.36
C ASN A 731 -19.15 -14.46 -37.94
N LYS A 732 -17.91 -14.93 -37.80
CA LYS A 732 -17.45 -16.26 -38.27
C LYS A 732 -17.34 -17.29 -37.14
N MET A 733 -17.72 -16.94 -35.92
CA MET A 733 -17.61 -17.81 -34.75
C MET A 733 -19.00 -18.30 -34.30
N ASP A 734 -19.06 -19.51 -33.79
CA ASP A 734 -20.26 -20.07 -33.18
C ASP A 734 -20.25 -19.79 -31.67
N ILE A 735 -21.38 -19.38 -31.11
CA ILE A 735 -21.54 -19.28 -29.65
C ILE A 735 -21.57 -20.71 -29.09
N VAL A 736 -20.60 -21.03 -28.23
CA VAL A 736 -20.44 -22.36 -27.60
C VAL A 736 -20.84 -22.35 -26.12
N TYR A 737 -20.92 -21.17 -25.51
CA TYR A 737 -21.44 -20.96 -24.18
C TYR A 737 -22.13 -19.59 -24.10
N ASP A 738 -23.30 -19.54 -23.47
CA ASP A 738 -24.04 -18.31 -23.18
C ASP A 738 -24.91 -18.52 -21.94
N ASN A 739 -24.80 -17.63 -20.97
CA ASN A 739 -25.62 -17.63 -19.75
C ASN A 739 -26.43 -16.33 -19.57
N GLY A 740 -26.58 -15.54 -20.63
CA GLY A 740 -27.32 -14.28 -20.65
C GLY A 740 -26.56 -13.07 -20.09
N GLY A 741 -25.41 -13.27 -19.44
CA GLY A 741 -24.56 -12.19 -18.93
C GLY A 741 -23.07 -12.39 -19.20
N SER A 742 -22.69 -13.40 -19.97
CA SER A 742 -21.35 -13.61 -20.53
C SER A 742 -21.45 -14.70 -21.59
N ALA A 743 -20.64 -14.59 -22.64
CA ALA A 743 -20.64 -15.52 -23.75
C ALA A 743 -19.24 -15.94 -24.15
N VAL A 744 -19.11 -17.16 -24.68
CA VAL A 744 -17.89 -17.67 -25.29
C VAL A 744 -18.19 -18.10 -26.71
N LEU A 745 -17.43 -17.57 -27.65
CA LEU A 745 -17.50 -17.92 -29.06
C LEU A 745 -16.30 -18.80 -29.42
N LYS A 746 -16.49 -19.77 -30.31
CA LYS A 746 -15.43 -20.63 -30.86
C LYS A 746 -15.42 -20.49 -32.37
N THR A 747 -14.24 -20.53 -32.97
CA THR A 747 -14.13 -20.49 -34.43
C THR A 747 -14.90 -21.63 -35.08
N SER A 748 -15.82 -21.28 -35.98
CA SER A 748 -16.69 -22.28 -36.62
C SER A 748 -15.90 -23.09 -37.64
N GLY A 749 -16.07 -24.42 -37.62
CA GLY A 749 -15.47 -25.31 -38.62
C GLY A 749 -16.02 -25.12 -40.04
N ARG A 750 -16.92 -24.15 -40.27
CA ARG A 750 -17.56 -23.85 -41.56
C ARG A 750 -16.74 -22.93 -42.46
N TYR A 751 -15.70 -22.28 -41.92
CA TYR A 751 -14.78 -21.39 -42.66
C TYR A 751 -13.38 -21.98 -42.86
N LEU A 752 -13.14 -23.20 -42.35
CA LEU A 752 -12.06 -24.09 -42.78
C LEU A 752 -12.53 -24.87 -44.01
#